data_AF-A0AA41N507-F1
#
_entry.id   AF-A0AA41N507-F1
#
_cell.length_a   1.000
_cell.length_b   1.000
_cell.length_c   1.000
_cell.angle_alpha   90.00
_cell.angle_beta   90.00
_cell.angle_gamma   90.00
#
_symmetry.space_group_name_H-M   'P 1'
#
loop_
_entity.id
_entity.type
_entity.pdbx_description
1 polymer ?
#
loop_
_entity_poly.entity_id
_entity_poly.type
_entity_poly.pdbx_seq_one_letter_code
_entity_poly.pdbx_strand_id
1 'polypeptide(L)'
;MSKSIFHSGLFWKLTCSLLCSLCFFLGSKEEASPYSLLDICLSFLTTHLEKFCSARQDGTLCLQEPGVFPQEVADRLLQTMAFHGLLNDGTVGIFRGNQMRLKRACIRKAKISAVAFRKAFCHHKLVELDATGVNADITITDIISGLGSNKWIQQNLQCLVLNSLTLSLEDPYERCFSRLSGLRALSITNVLFYNEDLAEVASLPRLESLDISNTSITDITALLACKDRLKSLTMHHLKCLKMTTTQILDVVRELKHLNHLDISDDKQFTSDIALRLLEQKDILPNLVSLDVSGRKHVTDKAVEAFIQQRPSMQFVGLLATDAGYSEFLTGEGHLKVSGEANETQIAEALKRYSERAFFVREALFHLFSLTHVMEKTKPEILKLVVTGMRNHPMNLPVQLAASACVFNLTKQDLAAGMPVRLLADVTHLLLKAMEHFPNHQQLQKNCLLSLCSDRILQDVPFNRQFEAAKLVMQWLCNHEDQNMQRMAVAIISILAAKLSTEQTAQLGAELFIVRQLLQIVKQKTNQNSVDTTLKFTLSALWNLTDESPTTCRHFIENQGLELFMRVLENNIAEVQELHSELMWKDFIDHISSLLHSVEVEVSYFAAGIIAHLISRGEQAWTLSRSQRNSLLDDLHSAILKWPTPECEMVAYRSFNPFFPLLGCFTTPGVQLWAVWAMQHVCSKNRKLTDRTASIFRGNQMNLKMVNIQKAKISAAAFIKAFCHHKLLEIDATGVHSDLPIPDILSGLCSSSWIQQNLRSLLLDSTSVPQDSRRLSFGQLTGLRVLSVFNVCFHTEDLANVSQLPNLENLDISNTLVTNISALLNCKDRLKSLTMHYLKCLTMTKPQILGVIRELKCLLHLDISDHRQLKSDLAFHLLQQKDILPKVVSLDISGGSCITDGAVEQFIRQRPAMQFVGLLATDAGYSDFFTAKQGLRVAGGASMGQISEALSRYGNRSCFMKEALYRLFTETFSMHVSMPAVLKLVAVGMRNHPLDLPVQFTASACALNLTRQGLARGMPVRLLSEVTCLLFKALKNFPHYQQLSPEQIAQLQEELFTAVKELLAIVKQKTTENLDDVTLLFTLKALWNLTDESPAACKHFIVNQGLAIYIQVLETFSESSVQSKVLGLLNNIAEVREFSSKLVTEDVMKHISSLLHSKEIEVSYFAAASKYCKMLVEEGGLQLLYDIQEHSQANPQAQQMATSILEDFRMHFMNYRSHPLC
;
A
#
# COMPACT_ATOMS: atom_id res chain seq x y z
N MET A 1 -23.13 16.65 -24.46
CA MET A 1 -24.21 15.87 -23.83
C MET A 1 -23.84 15.59 -22.38
N SER A 2 -24.00 16.56 -21.46
CA SER A 2 -23.36 16.51 -20.13
C SER A 2 -24.20 17.12 -19.00
N LYS A 3 -25.54 17.06 -19.08
CA LYS A 3 -26.45 17.66 -18.07
C LYS A 3 -27.69 16.82 -17.67
N SER A 4 -27.81 15.55 -18.09
CA SER A 4 -29.04 14.75 -17.87
C SER A 4 -28.94 13.64 -16.80
N ILE A 5 -27.86 13.57 -16.02
CA ILE A 5 -27.65 12.47 -15.02
C ILE A 5 -28.19 12.83 -13.62
N PHE A 6 -28.51 14.10 -13.35
CA PHE A 6 -28.73 14.64 -11.99
C PHE A 6 -30.14 14.47 -11.36
N HIS A 7 -31.00 13.56 -11.85
CA HIS A 7 -32.42 13.51 -11.45
C HIS A 7 -32.99 12.13 -11.05
N SER A 8 -32.16 11.21 -10.52
CA SER A 8 -32.66 10.02 -9.82
C SER A 8 -32.17 9.95 -8.36
N GLY A 9 -33.11 10.11 -7.41
CA GLY A 9 -32.81 10.18 -5.97
C GLY A 9 -32.11 8.93 -5.41
N LEU A 10 -32.32 7.76 -6.02
CA LEU A 10 -31.63 6.53 -5.66
C LEU A 10 -30.12 6.60 -5.96
N PHE A 11 -29.71 7.26 -7.05
CA PHE A 11 -28.28 7.44 -7.34
C PHE A 11 -27.63 8.43 -6.35
N TRP A 12 -28.39 9.41 -5.86
CA TRP A 12 -27.95 10.31 -4.78
C TRP A 12 -27.88 9.60 -3.41
N LYS A 13 -28.83 8.72 -3.07
CA LYS A 13 -28.77 7.91 -1.85
C LYS A 13 -27.68 6.85 -1.90
N LEU A 14 -27.50 6.16 -3.04
CA LEU A 14 -26.38 5.25 -3.24
C LEU A 14 -25.07 6.03 -3.16
N THR A 15 -24.91 7.17 -3.84
CA THR A 15 -23.67 7.96 -3.73
C THR A 15 -23.47 8.57 -2.34
N CYS A 16 -24.48 9.02 -1.59
CA CYS A 16 -24.29 9.47 -0.21
C CYS A 16 -23.97 8.32 0.76
N SER A 17 -24.63 7.16 0.62
CA SER A 17 -24.35 5.97 1.45
C SER A 17 -22.97 5.36 1.15
N LEU A 18 -22.63 5.27 -0.14
CA LEU A 18 -21.30 4.88 -0.59
C LEU A 18 -20.24 5.95 -0.31
N LEU A 19 -20.51 7.27 -0.34
CA LEU A 19 -19.54 8.29 0.08
C LEU A 19 -19.26 8.21 1.58
N CYS A 20 -20.27 7.91 2.41
CA CYS A 20 -20.05 7.59 3.82
C CYS A 20 -19.24 6.29 4.05
N SER A 21 -19.15 5.40 3.05
CA SER A 21 -18.46 4.09 3.18
C SER A 21 -17.13 3.99 2.40
N LEU A 22 -16.93 4.76 1.32
CA LEU A 22 -15.73 4.74 0.47
C LEU A 22 -14.64 5.68 0.95
N CYS A 23 -14.96 6.69 1.77
CA CYS A 23 -13.96 7.50 2.46
C CYS A 23 -13.10 6.68 3.45
N PHE A 24 -13.37 5.38 3.61
CA PHE A 24 -12.59 4.46 4.44
C PHE A 24 -11.55 3.60 3.68
N PHE A 25 -11.54 3.58 2.33
CA PHE A 25 -10.77 2.57 1.58
C PHE A 25 -10.14 3.01 0.24
N LEU A 26 -9.56 4.22 0.17
CA LEU A 26 -8.62 4.58 -0.92
C LEU A 26 -7.39 5.31 -0.37
N GLY A 27 -6.26 4.59 -0.33
CA GLY A 27 -5.03 5.11 0.25
C GLY A 27 -3.76 4.29 -0.03
N SER A 28 -3.47 3.93 -1.29
CA SER A 28 -2.10 3.60 -1.72
C SER A 28 -1.90 3.47 -3.23
N LYS A 29 -0.89 4.20 -3.73
CA LYS A 29 -0.10 4.02 -4.97
C LYS A 29 -0.82 4.14 -6.33
N GLU A 30 -0.03 4.56 -7.32
CA GLU A 30 -0.47 5.10 -8.59
C GLU A 30 -0.91 4.05 -9.63
N GLU A 31 -1.86 4.47 -10.46
CA GLU A 31 -2.16 4.02 -11.83
C GLU A 31 -2.25 2.53 -12.16
N ALA A 32 -3.42 1.96 -11.84
CA ALA A 32 -4.16 1.11 -12.79
C ALA A 32 -5.68 1.39 -12.70
N SER A 33 -6.06 2.68 -12.86
CA SER A 33 -7.41 3.28 -12.73
C SER A 33 -8.18 2.93 -11.43
N PRO A 34 -8.73 3.87 -10.64
CA PRO A 34 -9.79 3.51 -9.68
C PRO A 34 -10.94 2.79 -10.42
N TYR A 35 -11.65 1.89 -9.72
CA TYR A 35 -12.95 1.40 -10.23
C TYR A 35 -13.84 2.61 -10.50
N SER A 36 -14.60 2.63 -11.60
CA SER A 36 -15.53 3.74 -11.80
C SER A 36 -16.56 3.72 -10.66
N LEU A 37 -16.99 4.90 -10.18
CA LEU A 37 -17.97 5.00 -9.10
C LEU A 37 -19.21 4.14 -9.38
N LEU A 38 -19.61 4.07 -10.66
CA LEU A 38 -20.67 3.18 -11.15
C LEU A 38 -20.38 1.70 -10.86
N ASP A 39 -19.19 1.18 -11.18
CA ASP A 39 -18.86 -0.23 -10.96
C ASP A 39 -18.80 -0.59 -9.47
N ILE A 40 -18.35 0.35 -8.61
CA ILE A 40 -18.36 0.16 -7.15
C ILE A 40 -19.80 0.17 -6.63
N CYS A 41 -20.64 1.12 -7.06
CA CYS A 41 -22.07 1.17 -6.69
C CYS A 41 -22.83 -0.09 -7.16
N LEU A 42 -22.55 -0.58 -8.38
CA LEU A 42 -23.14 -1.81 -8.91
C LEU A 42 -22.68 -3.03 -8.11
N SER A 43 -21.38 -3.16 -7.83
CA SER A 43 -20.85 -4.26 -7.00
C SER A 43 -21.50 -4.26 -5.61
N PHE A 44 -21.55 -3.11 -4.93
CA PHE A 44 -22.18 -2.96 -3.61
C PHE A 44 -23.68 -3.29 -3.62
N LEU A 45 -24.40 -2.89 -4.67
CA LEU A 45 -25.82 -3.22 -4.83
C LEU A 45 -26.02 -4.73 -5.05
N THR A 46 -25.18 -5.37 -5.88
CA THR A 46 -25.28 -6.82 -6.11
C THR A 46 -24.89 -7.67 -4.89
N THR A 47 -24.02 -7.19 -4.01
CA THR A 47 -23.69 -7.88 -2.75
C THR A 47 -24.72 -7.66 -1.63
N HIS A 48 -25.64 -6.71 -1.78
CA HIS A 48 -26.62 -6.33 -0.76
C HIS A 48 -28.06 -6.26 -1.28
N LEU A 49 -28.41 -7.09 -2.26
CA LEU A 49 -29.75 -7.08 -2.89
C LEU A 49 -30.89 -7.15 -1.86
N GLU A 50 -30.72 -7.90 -0.78
CA GLU A 50 -31.67 -8.05 0.34
C GLU A 50 -31.99 -6.71 1.04
N LYS A 51 -31.06 -5.75 1.07
CA LYS A 51 -31.25 -4.43 1.69
C LYS A 51 -31.97 -3.44 0.77
N PHE A 52 -31.91 -3.65 -0.54
CA PHE A 52 -32.44 -2.73 -1.56
C PHE A 52 -33.70 -3.25 -2.28
N CYS A 53 -33.97 -4.54 -2.16
CA CYS A 53 -35.13 -5.19 -2.78
C CYS A 53 -36.14 -5.66 -1.73
N SER A 54 -37.39 -5.80 -2.14
CA SER A 54 -38.46 -6.48 -1.41
C SER A 54 -39.00 -7.63 -2.26
N ALA A 55 -39.32 -8.77 -1.64
CA ALA A 55 -40.01 -9.86 -2.32
C ALA A 55 -41.46 -9.46 -2.66
N ARG A 56 -41.89 -9.74 -3.89
CA ARG A 56 -43.29 -9.68 -4.32
C ARG A 56 -44.02 -10.95 -3.88
N GLN A 57 -45.36 -10.94 -3.95
CA GLN A 57 -46.22 -12.09 -3.62
C GLN A 57 -45.91 -13.35 -4.44
N ASP A 58 -45.29 -13.23 -5.62
CA ASP A 58 -44.85 -14.35 -6.46
C ASP A 58 -43.38 -14.75 -6.25
N GLY A 59 -42.78 -14.35 -5.13
CA GLY A 59 -41.39 -14.65 -4.76
C GLY A 59 -40.33 -13.83 -5.52
N THR A 60 -40.73 -13.03 -6.52
CA THR A 60 -39.79 -12.25 -7.34
C THR A 60 -39.32 -10.99 -6.62
N LEU A 61 -38.04 -10.66 -6.69
CA LEU A 61 -37.47 -9.46 -6.07
C LEU A 61 -37.82 -8.20 -6.87
N CYS A 62 -38.05 -7.10 -6.16
CA CYS A 62 -38.31 -5.78 -6.73
C CYS A 62 -37.52 -4.73 -5.96
N LEU A 63 -36.91 -3.76 -6.64
CA LEU A 63 -36.27 -2.63 -5.96
C LEU A 63 -37.31 -1.80 -5.20
N GLN A 64 -36.96 -1.37 -3.98
CA GLN A 64 -37.88 -0.66 -3.08
C GLN A 64 -38.09 0.82 -3.47
N GLU A 65 -37.15 1.43 -4.21
CA GLU A 65 -37.27 2.85 -4.59
C GLU A 65 -38.00 3.08 -5.93
N PRO A 66 -38.83 4.12 -6.05
CA PRO A 66 -39.67 4.37 -7.22
C PRO A 66 -38.94 4.96 -8.44
N GLY A 67 -37.61 5.02 -8.45
CA GLY A 67 -36.81 5.65 -9.50
C GLY A 67 -36.67 4.82 -10.78
N VAL A 68 -36.69 5.47 -11.95
CA VAL A 68 -36.32 4.85 -13.23
C VAL A 68 -34.80 4.96 -13.43
N PHE A 69 -34.15 3.84 -13.76
CA PHE A 69 -32.72 3.77 -14.02
C PHE A 69 -32.38 4.17 -15.48
N PRO A 70 -31.22 4.83 -15.71
CA PRO A 70 -30.67 4.96 -17.05
C PRO A 70 -30.42 3.58 -17.67
N GLN A 71 -30.74 3.44 -18.95
CA GLN A 71 -30.66 2.17 -19.68
C GLN A 71 -29.26 1.53 -19.64
N GLU A 72 -28.20 2.35 -19.72
CA GLU A 72 -26.81 1.91 -19.64
C GLU A 72 -26.44 1.31 -18.27
N VAL A 73 -27.06 1.82 -17.19
CA VAL A 73 -26.89 1.30 -15.83
C VAL A 73 -27.67 0.00 -15.64
N ALA A 74 -28.87 -0.11 -16.23
CA ALA A 74 -29.67 -1.33 -16.21
C ALA A 74 -29.00 -2.47 -17.01
N ASP A 75 -28.52 -2.18 -18.23
CA ASP A 75 -27.75 -3.13 -19.06
C ASP A 75 -26.50 -3.62 -18.30
N ARG A 76 -25.71 -2.71 -17.68
CA ARG A 76 -24.54 -3.10 -16.86
C ARG A 76 -24.94 -3.91 -15.62
N LEU A 77 -25.97 -3.51 -14.88
CA LEU A 77 -26.39 -4.21 -13.66
C LEU A 77 -26.74 -5.68 -13.97
N LEU A 78 -27.50 -5.91 -15.05
CA LEU A 78 -27.81 -7.27 -15.51
C LEU A 78 -26.54 -8.06 -15.85
N GLN A 79 -25.59 -7.45 -16.57
CA GLN A 79 -24.31 -8.06 -16.91
C GLN A 79 -23.47 -8.39 -15.66
N THR A 80 -23.42 -7.51 -14.67
CA THR A 80 -22.74 -7.73 -13.38
C THR A 80 -23.41 -8.86 -12.59
N MET A 81 -24.74 -8.91 -12.54
CA MET A 81 -25.49 -10.01 -11.90
C MET A 81 -25.27 -11.35 -12.61
N ALA A 82 -25.24 -11.37 -13.94
CA ALA A 82 -24.90 -12.57 -14.72
C ALA A 82 -23.46 -13.03 -14.45
N PHE A 83 -22.50 -12.11 -14.47
CA PHE A 83 -21.08 -12.38 -14.20
C PHE A 83 -20.84 -12.98 -12.81
N HIS A 84 -21.56 -12.51 -11.79
CA HIS A 84 -21.50 -13.08 -10.44
C HIS A 84 -22.37 -14.33 -10.22
N GLY A 85 -23.11 -14.80 -11.24
CA GLY A 85 -23.96 -15.98 -11.15
C GLY A 85 -25.22 -15.80 -10.29
N LEU A 86 -25.67 -14.56 -10.10
CA LEU A 86 -26.77 -14.20 -9.19
C LEU A 86 -28.16 -14.32 -9.84
N LEU A 87 -28.26 -14.54 -11.15
CA LEU A 87 -29.52 -14.57 -11.89
C LEU A 87 -30.28 -15.89 -11.71
N ASN A 88 -31.42 -15.80 -11.04
CA ASN A 88 -32.42 -16.86 -10.85
C ASN A 88 -33.84 -16.29 -10.95
N ASP A 89 -34.88 -17.15 -10.90
CA ASP A 89 -36.29 -16.73 -11.01
C ASP A 89 -36.71 -15.63 -10.02
N GLY A 90 -36.14 -15.60 -8.82
CA GLY A 90 -36.36 -14.54 -7.85
C GLY A 90 -35.66 -13.24 -8.24
N THR A 91 -34.35 -13.26 -8.47
CA THR A 91 -33.52 -12.07 -8.69
C THR A 91 -33.75 -11.41 -10.06
N VAL A 92 -34.11 -12.17 -11.09
CA VAL A 92 -34.44 -11.63 -12.42
C VAL A 92 -35.71 -10.76 -12.41
N GLY A 93 -36.54 -10.90 -11.36
CA GLY A 93 -37.69 -10.04 -11.08
C GLY A 93 -37.37 -8.55 -10.98
N ILE A 94 -36.13 -8.18 -10.65
CA ILE A 94 -35.68 -6.77 -10.55
C ILE A 94 -35.85 -6.04 -11.90
N PHE A 95 -35.76 -6.77 -13.01
CA PHE A 95 -35.88 -6.22 -14.37
C PHE A 95 -37.34 -6.20 -14.88
N ARG A 96 -38.30 -6.66 -14.09
CA ARG A 96 -39.73 -6.70 -14.44
C ARG A 96 -40.44 -5.39 -14.07
N GLY A 97 -40.85 -4.66 -15.12
CA GLY A 97 -41.56 -3.38 -15.04
C GLY A 97 -40.80 -2.22 -15.70
N ASN A 98 -41.29 -1.00 -15.51
CA ASN A 98 -40.78 0.20 -16.21
C ASN A 98 -39.60 0.91 -15.52
N GLN A 99 -39.18 0.46 -14.34
CA GLN A 99 -38.09 1.04 -13.54
C GLN A 99 -36.72 0.75 -14.15
N MET A 100 -36.48 -0.50 -14.56
CA MET A 100 -35.35 -0.88 -15.40
C MET A 100 -35.78 -0.77 -16.86
N ARG A 101 -34.86 -0.38 -17.75
CA ARG A 101 -35.08 -0.39 -19.20
C ARG A 101 -33.87 -1.02 -19.85
N LEU A 102 -34.05 -2.22 -20.41
CA LEU A 102 -32.98 -2.96 -21.06
C LEU A 102 -32.99 -2.74 -22.57
N LYS A 103 -31.80 -2.70 -23.16
CA LYS A 103 -31.58 -2.73 -24.62
C LYS A 103 -30.60 -3.83 -25.02
N ARG A 104 -29.61 -4.13 -24.18
CA ARG A 104 -28.65 -5.22 -24.37
C ARG A 104 -28.68 -6.12 -23.15
N ALA A 105 -29.25 -7.30 -23.32
CA ALA A 105 -29.40 -8.27 -22.24
C ALA A 105 -28.33 -9.36 -22.36
N CYS A 106 -27.53 -9.53 -21.31
CA CYS A 106 -26.56 -10.62 -21.19
C CYS A 106 -26.94 -11.46 -19.97
N ILE A 107 -27.45 -12.67 -20.21
CA ILE A 107 -27.99 -13.58 -19.18
C ILE A 107 -27.26 -14.94 -19.19
N ARG A 108 -26.01 -14.96 -19.66
CA ARG A 108 -25.18 -16.17 -19.76
C ARG A 108 -25.22 -16.99 -18.46
N LYS A 109 -25.42 -18.30 -18.59
CA LYS A 109 -25.42 -19.27 -17.47
C LYS A 109 -26.44 -18.96 -16.35
N ALA A 110 -27.48 -18.17 -16.63
CA ALA A 110 -28.54 -17.86 -15.66
C ALA A 110 -29.45 -19.05 -15.37
N LYS A 111 -29.92 -19.17 -14.12
CA LYS A 111 -30.81 -20.24 -13.66
C LYS A 111 -32.27 -19.78 -13.66
N ILE A 112 -32.82 -19.50 -14.84
CA ILE A 112 -34.16 -18.94 -15.01
C ILE A 112 -35.11 -19.85 -15.81
N SER A 113 -36.40 -19.80 -15.49
CA SER A 113 -37.48 -20.49 -16.18
C SER A 113 -38.04 -19.69 -17.37
N ALA A 114 -38.72 -20.38 -18.29
CA ALA A 114 -39.43 -19.76 -19.41
C ALA A 114 -40.50 -18.72 -18.99
N VAL A 115 -41.07 -18.86 -17.78
CA VAL A 115 -42.04 -17.90 -17.23
C VAL A 115 -41.34 -16.67 -16.69
N ALA A 116 -40.23 -16.84 -15.95
CA ALA A 116 -39.44 -15.73 -15.45
C ALA A 116 -38.80 -14.92 -16.58
N PHE A 117 -38.25 -15.60 -17.60
CA PHE A 117 -37.73 -14.96 -18.82
C PHE A 117 -38.79 -14.09 -19.50
N ARG A 118 -39.98 -14.64 -19.76
CA ARG A 118 -41.09 -13.90 -20.40
C ARG A 118 -41.52 -12.67 -19.58
N LYS A 119 -41.62 -12.82 -18.27
CA LYS A 119 -42.00 -11.73 -17.35
C LYS A 119 -40.94 -10.63 -17.23
N ALA A 120 -39.64 -10.95 -17.38
CA ALA A 120 -38.54 -10.01 -17.15
C ALA A 120 -37.99 -9.34 -18.42
N PHE A 121 -37.99 -10.02 -19.57
CA PHE A 121 -37.29 -9.55 -20.78
C PHE A 121 -38.21 -9.11 -21.92
N CYS A 122 -39.34 -9.79 -22.14
CA CYS A 122 -40.13 -9.61 -23.35
C CYS A 122 -40.85 -8.26 -23.46
N HIS A 123 -41.00 -7.50 -22.36
CA HIS A 123 -41.57 -6.15 -22.38
C HIS A 123 -40.54 -5.04 -22.69
N HIS A 124 -39.23 -5.34 -22.77
CA HIS A 124 -38.19 -4.36 -23.05
C HIS A 124 -38.01 -4.10 -24.55
N LYS A 125 -37.25 -3.04 -24.88
CA LYS A 125 -36.90 -2.67 -26.25
C LYS A 125 -35.52 -3.23 -26.63
N LEU A 126 -35.37 -4.55 -26.50
CA LEU A 126 -34.10 -5.25 -26.75
C LEU A 126 -33.65 -5.12 -28.21
N VAL A 127 -32.34 -4.92 -28.38
CA VAL A 127 -31.60 -4.92 -29.65
C VAL A 127 -30.58 -6.05 -29.67
N GLU A 128 -30.07 -6.47 -28.51
CA GLU A 128 -29.13 -7.59 -28.37
C GLU A 128 -29.56 -8.47 -27.19
N LEU A 129 -29.52 -9.79 -27.36
CA LEU A 129 -29.68 -10.79 -26.30
C LEU A 129 -28.60 -11.87 -26.41
N ASP A 130 -27.85 -12.08 -25.33
CA ASP A 130 -26.99 -13.25 -25.15
C ASP A 130 -27.55 -14.15 -24.04
N ALA A 131 -28.04 -15.32 -24.45
CA ALA A 131 -28.62 -16.36 -23.62
C ALA A 131 -27.76 -17.65 -23.60
N THR A 132 -26.44 -17.53 -23.79
CA THR A 132 -25.53 -18.69 -23.81
C THR A 132 -25.63 -19.51 -22.51
N GLY A 133 -26.01 -20.78 -22.63
CA GLY A 133 -26.03 -21.77 -21.55
C GLY A 133 -26.96 -21.44 -20.38
N VAL A 134 -28.05 -20.70 -20.62
CA VAL A 134 -29.16 -20.57 -19.66
C VAL A 134 -29.74 -21.97 -19.36
N ASN A 135 -30.32 -22.15 -18.17
CA ASN A 135 -30.84 -23.41 -17.62
C ASN A 135 -31.48 -24.38 -18.64
N ALA A 136 -31.30 -25.70 -18.44
CA ALA A 136 -31.80 -26.74 -19.34
C ALA A 136 -33.34 -26.74 -19.52
N ASP A 137 -34.07 -26.18 -18.53
CA ASP A 137 -35.53 -26.09 -18.48
C ASP A 137 -36.13 -24.96 -19.35
N ILE A 138 -35.31 -24.09 -19.97
CA ILE A 138 -35.79 -23.08 -20.94
C ILE A 138 -35.25 -23.40 -22.34
N THR A 139 -36.15 -23.68 -23.26
CA THR A 139 -35.78 -24.05 -24.63
C THR A 139 -35.54 -22.83 -25.52
N ILE A 140 -34.88 -23.05 -26.65
CA ILE A 140 -34.79 -22.05 -27.73
C ILE A 140 -36.20 -21.59 -28.17
N THR A 141 -37.16 -22.51 -28.24
CA THR A 141 -38.57 -22.23 -28.59
C THR A 141 -39.24 -21.29 -27.57
N ASP A 142 -38.99 -21.46 -26.28
CA ASP A 142 -39.49 -20.55 -25.22
C ASP A 142 -38.92 -19.14 -25.35
N ILE A 143 -37.63 -19.02 -25.65
CA ILE A 143 -36.97 -17.73 -25.82
C ILE A 143 -37.51 -17.02 -27.06
N ILE A 144 -37.61 -17.70 -28.20
CA ILE A 144 -38.08 -17.08 -29.44
C ILE A 144 -39.57 -16.78 -29.40
N SER A 145 -40.41 -17.66 -28.86
CA SER A 145 -41.85 -17.38 -28.67
C SER A 145 -42.07 -16.21 -27.70
N GLY A 146 -41.28 -16.14 -26.61
CA GLY A 146 -41.26 -15.01 -25.70
C GLY A 146 -40.89 -13.69 -26.39
N LEU A 147 -39.74 -13.62 -27.06
CA LEU A 147 -39.29 -12.44 -27.80
C LEU A 147 -40.27 -12.06 -28.92
N GLY A 148 -40.81 -13.06 -29.62
CA GLY A 148 -41.80 -12.94 -30.67
C GLY A 148 -43.16 -12.42 -30.21
N SER A 149 -43.46 -12.40 -28.91
CA SER A 149 -44.68 -11.75 -28.39
C SER A 149 -44.67 -10.22 -28.55
N ASN A 150 -43.50 -9.59 -28.71
CA ASN A 150 -43.34 -8.14 -28.77
C ASN A 150 -42.97 -7.66 -30.19
N LYS A 151 -43.91 -6.96 -30.84
CA LYS A 151 -43.74 -6.37 -32.18
C LYS A 151 -42.50 -5.48 -32.34
N TRP A 152 -42.04 -4.83 -31.26
CA TRP A 152 -40.81 -4.04 -31.32
C TRP A 152 -39.58 -4.93 -31.47
N ILE A 153 -39.49 -6.01 -30.67
CA ILE A 153 -38.37 -6.95 -30.69
C ILE A 153 -38.30 -7.65 -32.05
N GLN A 154 -39.44 -8.11 -32.60
CA GLN A 154 -39.54 -8.72 -33.93
C GLN A 154 -38.85 -7.92 -35.06
N GLN A 155 -38.86 -6.59 -34.97
CA GLN A 155 -38.34 -5.68 -36.01
C GLN A 155 -36.97 -5.07 -35.69
N ASN A 156 -36.55 -5.06 -34.41
CA ASN A 156 -35.40 -4.29 -33.92
C ASN A 156 -34.35 -5.11 -33.16
N LEU A 157 -34.61 -6.38 -32.82
CA LEU A 157 -33.58 -7.29 -32.32
C LEU A 157 -32.58 -7.56 -33.44
N GLN A 158 -31.32 -7.17 -33.25
CA GLN A 158 -30.25 -7.27 -34.24
C GLN A 158 -29.29 -8.41 -33.95
N CYS A 159 -29.01 -8.72 -32.68
CA CYS A 159 -28.12 -9.81 -32.28
C CYS A 159 -28.82 -10.77 -31.30
N LEU A 160 -28.69 -12.07 -31.57
CA LEU A 160 -29.23 -13.15 -30.74
C LEU A 160 -28.21 -14.28 -30.62
N VAL A 161 -27.83 -14.62 -29.39
CA VAL A 161 -26.90 -15.73 -29.08
C VAL A 161 -27.63 -16.77 -28.23
N LEU A 162 -27.71 -18.00 -28.73
CA LEU A 162 -28.49 -19.12 -28.18
C LEU A 162 -27.60 -20.37 -27.96
N ASN A 163 -26.32 -20.14 -27.69
CA ASN A 163 -25.30 -21.18 -27.63
C ASN A 163 -25.51 -22.12 -26.43
N SER A 164 -25.32 -23.43 -26.63
CA SER A 164 -25.46 -24.49 -25.62
C SER A 164 -26.82 -24.52 -24.92
N LEU A 165 -27.91 -24.33 -25.68
CA LEU A 165 -29.30 -24.46 -25.21
C LEU A 165 -29.99 -25.71 -25.77
N THR A 166 -31.07 -26.13 -25.11
CA THR A 166 -31.95 -27.21 -25.58
C THR A 166 -32.95 -26.70 -26.62
N LEU A 167 -33.15 -27.47 -27.70
CA LEU A 167 -34.32 -27.36 -28.56
C LEU A 167 -35.42 -28.27 -28.00
N SER A 168 -36.67 -27.83 -28.04
CA SER A 168 -37.80 -28.68 -27.62
C SER A 168 -37.92 -29.87 -28.56
N LEU A 169 -38.01 -31.08 -28.00
CA LEU A 169 -38.20 -32.31 -28.77
C LEU A 169 -39.68 -32.60 -29.09
N GLU A 170 -40.61 -31.87 -28.47
CA GLU A 170 -42.03 -32.22 -28.47
C GLU A 170 -42.83 -31.69 -29.68
N ASP A 171 -42.32 -30.68 -30.41
CA ASP A 171 -43.00 -30.18 -31.61
C ASP A 171 -42.03 -29.57 -32.66
N PRO A 172 -41.59 -30.33 -33.69
CA PRO A 172 -40.65 -29.85 -34.69
C PRO A 172 -41.26 -28.91 -35.75
N TYR A 173 -42.53 -28.49 -35.62
CA TYR A 173 -43.24 -27.69 -36.63
C TYR A 173 -43.44 -26.20 -36.30
N GLU A 174 -43.14 -25.73 -35.09
CA GLU A 174 -43.15 -24.30 -34.78
C GLU A 174 -41.90 -23.59 -35.35
N ARG A 175 -41.98 -23.21 -36.63
CA ARG A 175 -41.05 -22.28 -37.31
C ARG A 175 -40.97 -20.96 -36.54
N CYS A 176 -39.92 -20.80 -35.76
CA CYS A 176 -39.80 -19.77 -34.73
C CYS A 176 -39.03 -18.54 -35.22
N PHE A 177 -37.95 -18.74 -35.97
CA PHE A 177 -37.00 -17.66 -36.27
C PHE A 177 -37.56 -16.59 -37.20
N SER A 178 -38.41 -16.97 -38.14
CA SER A 178 -39.08 -16.09 -39.12
C SER A 178 -39.85 -14.91 -38.47
N ARG A 179 -40.26 -15.05 -37.21
CA ARG A 179 -40.88 -13.98 -36.41
C ARG A 179 -39.91 -12.82 -36.09
N LEU A 180 -38.59 -13.03 -36.20
CA LEU A 180 -37.53 -12.07 -35.85
C LEU A 180 -36.91 -11.38 -37.08
N SER A 181 -37.76 -10.77 -37.92
CA SER A 181 -37.37 -10.05 -39.15
C SER A 181 -36.25 -8.99 -39.02
N GLY A 182 -36.01 -8.47 -37.82
CA GLY A 182 -34.95 -7.48 -37.53
C GLY A 182 -33.53 -8.06 -37.48
N LEU A 183 -33.39 -9.38 -37.36
CA LEU A 183 -32.15 -10.04 -36.95
C LEU A 183 -31.03 -9.92 -37.99
N ARG A 184 -29.85 -9.52 -37.53
CA ARG A 184 -28.62 -9.36 -38.34
C ARG A 184 -27.53 -10.37 -37.97
N ALA A 185 -27.41 -10.71 -36.69
CA ALA A 185 -26.44 -11.65 -36.18
C ALA A 185 -27.15 -12.75 -35.36
N LEU A 186 -26.90 -14.01 -35.72
CA LEU A 186 -27.38 -15.17 -35.00
C LEU A 186 -26.21 -16.11 -34.69
N SER A 187 -26.11 -16.55 -33.44
CA SER A 187 -25.16 -17.57 -33.01
C SER A 187 -25.92 -18.71 -32.35
N ILE A 188 -25.76 -19.91 -32.91
CA ILE A 188 -26.32 -21.18 -32.42
C ILE A 188 -25.21 -22.22 -32.47
N THR A 189 -24.46 -22.36 -31.36
CA THR A 189 -23.36 -23.33 -31.26
C THR A 189 -23.63 -24.39 -30.19
N ASN A 190 -23.20 -25.64 -30.38
CA ASN A 190 -23.45 -26.76 -29.47
C ASN A 190 -24.96 -27.04 -29.25
N VAL A 191 -25.74 -27.07 -30.34
CA VAL A 191 -27.20 -27.24 -30.31
C VAL A 191 -27.63 -28.26 -31.38
N LEU A 192 -28.71 -29.01 -31.13
CA LEU A 192 -29.34 -29.94 -32.07
C LEU A 192 -30.08 -29.19 -33.20
N PHE A 193 -29.36 -28.37 -33.95
CA PHE A 193 -29.87 -27.53 -35.04
C PHE A 193 -29.63 -28.23 -36.39
N TYR A 194 -30.67 -28.35 -37.21
CA TYR A 194 -30.71 -29.18 -38.43
C TYR A 194 -30.83 -28.34 -39.72
N ASN A 195 -30.86 -29.01 -40.87
CA ASN A 195 -30.94 -28.36 -42.19
C ASN A 195 -32.23 -27.53 -42.37
N GLU A 196 -33.35 -27.93 -41.75
CA GLU A 196 -34.63 -27.21 -41.85
C GLU A 196 -34.59 -25.88 -41.09
N ASP A 197 -34.01 -25.87 -39.89
CA ASP A 197 -33.77 -24.66 -39.11
C ASP A 197 -32.83 -23.70 -39.85
N LEU A 198 -31.79 -24.25 -40.49
CA LEU A 198 -30.86 -23.48 -41.32
C LEU A 198 -31.59 -22.80 -42.50
N ALA A 199 -32.54 -23.49 -43.13
CA ALA A 199 -33.35 -22.93 -44.21
C ALA A 199 -34.28 -21.80 -43.71
N GLU A 200 -34.88 -21.92 -42.52
CA GLU A 200 -35.66 -20.83 -41.92
C GLU A 200 -34.75 -19.61 -41.64
N VAL A 201 -33.62 -19.82 -40.97
CA VAL A 201 -32.65 -18.76 -40.66
C VAL A 201 -32.11 -18.08 -41.92
N ALA A 202 -31.78 -18.85 -42.96
CA ALA A 202 -31.32 -18.33 -44.24
C ALA A 202 -32.40 -17.54 -45.02
N SER A 203 -33.67 -17.59 -44.61
CA SER A 203 -34.73 -16.73 -45.15
C SER A 203 -34.81 -15.33 -44.52
N LEU A 204 -34.16 -15.10 -43.36
CA LEU A 204 -34.30 -13.86 -42.58
C LEU A 204 -33.75 -12.61 -43.30
N PRO A 205 -34.57 -11.59 -43.60
CA PRO A 205 -34.27 -10.57 -44.63
C PRO A 205 -33.07 -9.67 -44.33
N ARG A 206 -32.54 -9.68 -43.09
CA ARG A 206 -31.44 -8.82 -42.63
C ARG A 206 -30.22 -9.58 -42.10
N LEU A 207 -30.20 -10.91 -42.19
CA LEU A 207 -29.10 -11.73 -41.66
C LEU A 207 -27.78 -11.42 -42.40
N GLU A 208 -26.78 -10.96 -41.64
CA GLU A 208 -25.43 -10.60 -42.09
C GLU A 208 -24.33 -11.46 -41.43
N SER A 209 -24.59 -12.04 -40.25
CA SER A 209 -23.65 -12.88 -39.51
C SER A 209 -24.35 -14.13 -38.98
N LEU A 210 -23.75 -15.29 -39.22
CA LEU A 210 -24.27 -16.58 -38.76
C LEU A 210 -23.15 -17.47 -38.21
N ASP A 211 -23.31 -17.92 -36.97
CA ASP A 211 -22.48 -18.96 -36.36
C ASP A 211 -23.32 -20.21 -36.11
N ILE A 212 -22.91 -21.32 -36.73
CA ILE A 212 -23.54 -22.64 -36.67
C ILE A 212 -22.58 -23.72 -36.12
N SER A 213 -21.55 -23.31 -35.39
CA SER A 213 -20.46 -24.19 -34.96
C SER A 213 -20.92 -25.38 -34.10
N ASN A 214 -20.42 -26.58 -34.38
CA ASN A 214 -20.76 -27.83 -33.67
C ASN A 214 -22.30 -28.04 -33.54
N THR A 215 -23.00 -27.98 -34.68
CA THR A 215 -24.44 -28.30 -34.83
C THR A 215 -24.65 -29.57 -35.66
N SER A 216 -25.90 -30.04 -35.74
CA SER A 216 -26.31 -31.25 -36.46
C SER A 216 -26.53 -31.05 -37.97
N ILE A 217 -26.12 -29.91 -38.54
CA ILE A 217 -26.25 -29.62 -39.97
C ILE A 217 -25.46 -30.63 -40.80
N THR A 218 -26.12 -31.17 -41.82
CA THR A 218 -25.54 -32.14 -42.78
C THR A 218 -25.29 -31.53 -44.17
N ASP A 219 -25.96 -30.42 -44.49
CA ASP A 219 -25.90 -29.71 -45.78
C ASP A 219 -26.03 -28.18 -45.55
N ILE A 220 -25.12 -27.39 -46.13
CA ILE A 220 -25.08 -25.92 -46.02
C ILE A 220 -25.69 -25.18 -47.22
N THR A 221 -26.23 -25.88 -48.23
CA THR A 221 -26.77 -25.30 -49.47
C THR A 221 -27.88 -24.26 -49.20
N ALA A 222 -28.60 -24.38 -48.09
CA ALA A 222 -29.58 -23.39 -47.64
C ALA A 222 -29.02 -21.96 -47.51
N LEU A 223 -27.71 -21.80 -47.22
CA LEU A 223 -27.03 -20.50 -47.16
C LEU A 223 -27.09 -19.71 -48.47
N LEU A 224 -27.33 -20.37 -49.61
CA LEU A 224 -27.51 -19.67 -50.89
C LEU A 224 -28.71 -18.71 -50.88
N ALA A 225 -29.71 -18.94 -50.03
CA ALA A 225 -30.83 -18.00 -49.82
C ALA A 225 -30.42 -16.69 -49.11
N CYS A 226 -29.21 -16.59 -48.57
CA CYS A 226 -28.66 -15.39 -47.95
C CYS A 226 -27.35 -14.87 -48.58
N LYS A 227 -26.97 -15.38 -49.76
CA LYS A 227 -25.67 -15.11 -50.41
C LYS A 227 -25.37 -13.63 -50.67
N ASP A 228 -26.38 -12.83 -50.97
CA ASP A 228 -26.23 -11.41 -51.31
C ASP A 228 -26.13 -10.50 -50.07
N ARG A 229 -26.24 -11.07 -48.86
CA ARG A 229 -26.28 -10.32 -47.59
C ARG A 229 -25.39 -10.87 -46.48
N LEU A 230 -25.03 -12.15 -46.51
CA LEU A 230 -24.18 -12.79 -45.51
C LEU A 230 -22.72 -12.30 -45.63
N LYS A 231 -22.19 -11.71 -44.55
CA LYS A 231 -20.84 -11.14 -44.43
C LYS A 231 -19.93 -11.93 -43.49
N SER A 232 -20.49 -12.68 -42.56
CA SER A 232 -19.73 -13.50 -41.60
C SER A 232 -20.37 -14.87 -41.45
N LEU A 233 -19.56 -15.92 -41.58
CA LEU A 233 -19.98 -17.32 -41.47
C LEU A 233 -18.97 -18.11 -40.63
N THR A 234 -19.44 -18.66 -39.51
CA THR A 234 -18.64 -19.53 -38.63
C THR A 234 -19.19 -20.95 -38.68
N MET A 235 -18.32 -21.89 -39.06
CA MET A 235 -18.61 -23.32 -39.24
C MET A 235 -17.61 -24.19 -38.47
N HIS A 236 -17.17 -23.73 -37.30
CA HIS A 236 -16.18 -24.43 -36.49
C HIS A 236 -16.73 -25.80 -36.05
N HIS A 237 -15.94 -26.85 -36.26
CA HIS A 237 -16.23 -28.21 -35.79
C HIS A 237 -17.62 -28.78 -36.19
N LEU A 238 -18.07 -28.52 -37.43
CA LEU A 238 -19.30 -29.12 -38.01
C LEU A 238 -19.17 -30.64 -38.28
N LYS A 239 -19.18 -31.45 -37.21
CA LYS A 239 -19.05 -32.92 -37.24
C LYS A 239 -20.06 -33.65 -38.14
N CYS A 240 -21.26 -33.11 -38.31
CA CYS A 240 -22.35 -33.77 -39.02
C CYS A 240 -22.39 -33.49 -40.54
N LEU A 241 -21.52 -32.61 -41.05
CA LEU A 241 -21.52 -32.21 -42.45
C LEU A 241 -21.17 -33.39 -43.37
N LYS A 242 -22.10 -33.76 -44.27
CA LYS A 242 -21.97 -34.93 -45.17
C LYS A 242 -21.55 -34.57 -46.60
N MET A 243 -21.45 -33.28 -46.90
CA MET A 243 -21.07 -32.77 -48.23
C MET A 243 -19.61 -33.06 -48.54
N THR A 244 -19.29 -33.25 -49.83
CA THR A 244 -17.90 -33.36 -50.30
C THR A 244 -17.21 -31.99 -50.28
N THR A 245 -15.87 -31.98 -50.23
CA THR A 245 -15.06 -30.76 -50.29
C THR A 245 -15.43 -29.87 -51.49
N THR A 246 -15.71 -30.47 -52.66
CA THR A 246 -16.17 -29.73 -53.85
C THR A 246 -17.51 -29.04 -53.64
N GLN A 247 -18.53 -29.75 -53.15
CA GLN A 247 -19.86 -29.19 -52.90
C GLN A 247 -19.83 -28.04 -51.88
N ILE A 248 -18.98 -28.15 -50.84
CA ILE A 248 -18.79 -27.11 -49.83
C ILE A 248 -18.16 -25.86 -50.47
N LEU A 249 -17.11 -26.04 -51.27
CA LEU A 249 -16.46 -24.94 -52.00
C LEU A 249 -17.39 -24.31 -53.03
N ASP A 250 -18.29 -25.07 -53.65
CA ASP A 250 -19.28 -24.56 -54.60
C ASP A 250 -20.30 -23.63 -53.92
N VAL A 251 -20.81 -23.99 -52.73
CA VAL A 251 -21.67 -23.11 -51.92
C VAL A 251 -20.89 -21.87 -51.47
N VAL A 252 -19.68 -22.04 -50.93
CA VAL A 252 -18.85 -20.93 -50.43
C VAL A 252 -18.44 -19.96 -51.55
N ARG A 253 -18.23 -20.42 -52.78
CA ARG A 253 -17.90 -19.57 -53.95
C ARG A 253 -19.03 -18.61 -54.32
N GLU A 254 -20.28 -18.98 -54.08
CA GLU A 254 -21.43 -18.12 -54.34
C GLU A 254 -21.66 -17.05 -53.25
N LEU A 255 -21.05 -17.19 -52.06
CA LEU A 255 -21.10 -16.21 -50.95
C LEU A 255 -20.13 -15.04 -51.18
N LYS A 256 -20.28 -14.33 -52.31
CA LYS A 256 -19.32 -13.31 -52.80
C LYS A 256 -19.16 -12.09 -51.88
N HIS A 257 -20.11 -11.83 -51.00
CA HIS A 257 -20.09 -10.73 -50.02
C HIS A 257 -19.54 -11.13 -48.63
N LEU A 258 -19.01 -12.35 -48.50
CA LEU A 258 -18.46 -12.85 -47.25
C LEU A 258 -17.09 -12.22 -46.95
N ASN A 259 -17.01 -11.51 -45.82
CA ASN A 259 -15.83 -10.83 -45.31
C ASN A 259 -15.09 -11.68 -44.26
N HIS A 260 -15.82 -12.52 -43.51
CA HIS A 260 -15.29 -13.39 -42.47
C HIS A 260 -15.74 -14.84 -42.69
N LEU A 261 -14.78 -15.76 -42.74
CA LEU A 261 -15.03 -17.20 -42.81
C LEU A 261 -14.20 -17.93 -41.75
N ASP A 262 -14.85 -18.77 -40.95
CA ASP A 262 -14.19 -19.69 -40.02
C ASP A 262 -14.61 -21.13 -40.33
N ILE A 263 -13.63 -21.95 -40.69
CA ILE A 263 -13.75 -23.39 -40.94
C ILE A 263 -12.82 -24.21 -40.04
N SER A 264 -12.44 -23.67 -38.88
CA SER A 264 -11.53 -24.30 -37.91
C SER A 264 -12.08 -25.59 -37.29
N ASP A 265 -11.21 -26.44 -36.74
CA ASP A 265 -11.55 -27.78 -36.22
C ASP A 265 -10.59 -28.24 -35.12
N ASP A 266 -10.98 -29.22 -34.31
CA ASP A 266 -10.25 -29.66 -33.10
C ASP A 266 -9.23 -30.79 -33.39
N LYS A 267 -8.43 -30.67 -34.45
CA LYS A 267 -7.41 -31.66 -34.95
C LYS A 267 -7.91 -33.09 -35.28
N GLN A 268 -9.15 -33.47 -34.96
CA GLN A 268 -9.65 -34.84 -35.09
C GLN A 268 -10.02 -35.23 -36.54
N PHE A 269 -10.41 -34.29 -37.40
CA PHE A 269 -10.83 -34.57 -38.78
C PHE A 269 -9.74 -34.23 -39.82
N THR A 270 -9.41 -35.21 -40.67
CA THR A 270 -8.51 -35.06 -41.83
C THR A 270 -9.30 -34.63 -43.07
N SER A 271 -9.87 -33.43 -43.03
CA SER A 271 -10.54 -32.82 -44.19
C SER A 271 -9.59 -31.91 -44.96
N ASP A 272 -9.56 -32.03 -46.29
CA ASP A 272 -8.72 -31.22 -47.18
C ASP A 272 -9.33 -29.85 -47.53
N ILE A 273 -10.54 -29.53 -47.05
CA ILE A 273 -11.27 -28.29 -47.36
C ILE A 273 -10.41 -27.03 -47.21
N ALA A 274 -9.64 -26.92 -46.12
CA ALA A 274 -8.80 -25.74 -45.87
C ALA A 274 -7.66 -25.60 -46.89
N LEU A 275 -6.98 -26.71 -47.22
CA LEU A 275 -5.94 -26.72 -48.25
C LEU A 275 -6.53 -26.40 -49.62
N ARG A 276 -7.64 -27.05 -50.00
CA ARG A 276 -8.34 -26.81 -51.26
C ARG A 276 -8.87 -25.39 -51.39
N LEU A 277 -9.33 -24.77 -50.30
CA LEU A 277 -9.74 -23.37 -50.28
C LEU A 277 -8.57 -22.43 -50.58
N LEU A 278 -7.40 -22.67 -49.97
CA LEU A 278 -6.19 -21.86 -50.17
C LEU A 278 -5.61 -21.99 -51.59
N GLU A 279 -5.82 -23.13 -52.26
CA GLU A 279 -5.42 -23.34 -53.67
C GLU A 279 -6.27 -22.55 -54.69
N GLN A 280 -7.48 -22.09 -54.32
CA GLN A 280 -8.40 -21.40 -55.24
C GLN A 280 -8.11 -19.89 -55.33
N LYS A 281 -7.90 -19.39 -56.56
CA LYS A 281 -7.61 -17.96 -56.80
C LYS A 281 -8.85 -17.07 -56.71
N ASP A 282 -9.93 -17.46 -57.38
CA ASP A 282 -11.12 -16.60 -57.60
C ASP A 282 -12.22 -16.73 -56.52
N ILE A 283 -11.96 -17.43 -55.41
CA ILE A 283 -12.92 -17.66 -54.33
C ILE A 283 -12.86 -16.52 -53.29
N LEU A 284 -14.01 -16.07 -52.78
CA LEU A 284 -14.12 -15.07 -51.69
C LEU A 284 -13.23 -13.81 -51.90
N PRO A 285 -13.53 -12.95 -52.89
CA PRO A 285 -12.69 -11.79 -53.22
C PRO A 285 -12.69 -10.69 -52.13
N ASN A 286 -13.75 -10.61 -51.31
CA ASN A 286 -13.92 -9.59 -50.26
C ASN A 286 -13.44 -10.06 -48.87
N LEU A 287 -12.79 -11.23 -48.78
CA LEU A 287 -12.40 -11.81 -47.51
C LEU A 287 -11.32 -10.94 -46.82
N VAL A 288 -11.54 -10.62 -45.54
CA VAL A 288 -10.59 -9.91 -44.67
C VAL A 288 -10.16 -10.75 -43.46
N SER A 289 -10.82 -11.90 -43.24
CA SER A 289 -10.66 -12.73 -42.05
C SER A 289 -10.93 -14.19 -42.40
N LEU A 290 -9.91 -15.03 -42.27
CA LEU A 290 -9.99 -16.47 -42.51
C LEU A 290 -9.52 -17.25 -41.29
N ASP A 291 -10.27 -18.24 -40.82
CA ASP A 291 -9.81 -19.16 -39.78
C ASP A 291 -9.78 -20.60 -40.28
N VAL A 292 -8.59 -21.21 -40.25
CA VAL A 292 -8.33 -22.60 -40.60
C VAL A 292 -7.66 -23.37 -39.44
N SER A 293 -7.72 -22.82 -38.23
CA SER A 293 -7.06 -23.39 -37.04
C SER A 293 -7.43 -24.87 -36.81
N GLY A 294 -6.44 -25.68 -36.43
CA GLY A 294 -6.53 -27.11 -36.17
C GLY A 294 -6.85 -27.99 -37.38
N ARG A 295 -6.87 -27.44 -38.60
CA ARG A 295 -6.88 -28.22 -39.85
C ARG A 295 -5.49 -28.74 -40.17
N LYS A 296 -5.40 -30.02 -40.52
CA LYS A 296 -4.16 -30.65 -41.00
C LYS A 296 -3.91 -30.30 -42.47
N HIS A 297 -2.65 -30.42 -42.89
CA HIS A 297 -2.18 -30.19 -44.28
C HIS A 297 -2.26 -28.73 -44.78
N VAL A 298 -2.55 -27.76 -43.91
CA VAL A 298 -2.28 -26.34 -44.20
C VAL A 298 -0.77 -26.13 -44.23
N THR A 299 -0.25 -25.40 -45.22
CA THR A 299 1.18 -25.08 -45.34
C THR A 299 1.39 -23.57 -45.34
N ASP A 300 2.54 -23.16 -44.80
CA ASP A 300 3.03 -21.77 -44.81
C ASP A 300 2.93 -21.13 -46.20
N LYS A 301 3.43 -21.82 -47.24
CA LYS A 301 3.42 -21.35 -48.63
C LYS A 301 2.02 -21.15 -49.21
N ALA A 302 1.08 -22.04 -48.87
CA ALA A 302 -0.30 -21.92 -49.35
C ALA A 302 -1.01 -20.73 -48.69
N VAL A 303 -0.77 -20.50 -47.39
CA VAL A 303 -1.30 -19.36 -46.65
C VAL A 303 -0.70 -18.05 -47.15
N GLU A 304 0.62 -17.98 -47.33
CA GLU A 304 1.31 -16.80 -47.86
C GLU A 304 0.81 -16.44 -49.26
N ALA A 305 0.74 -17.41 -50.19
CA ALA A 305 0.23 -17.18 -51.55
C ALA A 305 -1.23 -16.70 -51.56
N PHE A 306 -2.06 -17.15 -50.62
CA PHE A 306 -3.45 -16.71 -50.48
C PHE A 306 -3.56 -15.26 -49.95
N ILE A 307 -2.70 -14.88 -49.00
CA ILE A 307 -2.64 -13.52 -48.43
C ILE A 307 -2.06 -12.52 -49.44
N GLN A 308 -1.00 -12.87 -50.19
CA GLN A 308 -0.41 -11.99 -51.20
C GLN A 308 -1.42 -11.61 -52.30
N GLN A 309 -2.39 -12.48 -52.60
CA GLN A 309 -3.51 -12.20 -53.51
C GLN A 309 -4.58 -11.26 -52.91
N ARG A 310 -4.62 -11.09 -51.58
CA ARG A 310 -5.65 -10.36 -50.83
C ARG A 310 -5.00 -9.39 -49.81
N PRO A 311 -4.39 -8.28 -50.24
CA PRO A 311 -3.71 -7.33 -49.35
C PRO A 311 -4.64 -6.65 -48.33
N SER A 312 -5.96 -6.75 -48.49
CA SER A 312 -6.96 -6.28 -47.52
C SER A 312 -7.14 -7.20 -46.30
N MET A 313 -6.45 -8.34 -46.23
CA MET A 313 -6.53 -9.28 -45.11
C MET A 313 -6.08 -8.63 -43.78
N GLN A 314 -6.90 -8.83 -42.74
CA GLN A 314 -6.71 -8.31 -41.39
C GLN A 314 -6.50 -9.42 -40.36
N PHE A 315 -6.98 -10.64 -40.63
CA PHE A 315 -6.86 -11.77 -39.70
C PHE A 315 -6.69 -13.13 -40.42
N VAL A 316 -5.75 -13.95 -39.95
CA VAL A 316 -5.65 -15.38 -40.30
C VAL A 316 -5.48 -16.24 -39.05
N GLY A 317 -6.33 -17.26 -38.89
CA GLY A 317 -6.24 -18.27 -37.83
C GLY A 317 -5.52 -19.53 -38.27
N LEU A 318 -4.38 -19.82 -37.62
CA LEU A 318 -3.45 -20.91 -37.93
C LEU A 318 -3.12 -21.76 -36.69
N LEU A 319 -3.81 -21.59 -35.57
CA LEU A 319 -3.46 -22.28 -34.33
C LEU A 319 -3.58 -23.79 -34.52
N ALA A 320 -2.57 -24.53 -34.09
CA ALA A 320 -2.51 -25.98 -34.15
C ALA A 320 -2.49 -26.53 -35.60
N THR A 321 -1.86 -25.81 -36.53
CA THR A 321 -1.69 -26.18 -37.95
C THR A 321 -0.24 -26.34 -38.40
N ASP A 322 0.74 -26.01 -37.54
CA ASP A 322 2.18 -25.96 -37.85
C ASP A 322 2.59 -24.92 -38.93
N ALA A 323 1.66 -24.24 -39.60
CA ALA A 323 1.94 -23.21 -40.61
C ALA A 323 2.33 -21.83 -40.03
N GLY A 324 2.21 -21.64 -38.71
CA GLY A 324 2.43 -20.35 -38.04
C GLY A 324 3.88 -19.92 -37.87
N TYR A 325 4.87 -20.76 -38.19
CA TYR A 325 6.30 -20.50 -37.94
C TYR A 325 7.03 -19.69 -39.02
N SER A 326 6.35 -19.28 -40.11
CA SER A 326 6.97 -18.47 -41.17
C SER A 326 7.25 -17.03 -40.71
N GLU A 327 8.39 -16.46 -41.14
CA GLU A 327 8.76 -15.06 -40.90
C GLU A 327 7.74 -14.05 -41.47
N PHE A 328 6.96 -14.43 -42.49
CA PHE A 328 5.89 -13.60 -43.02
C PHE A 328 4.66 -13.52 -42.08
N LEU A 329 4.52 -14.47 -41.14
CA LEU A 329 3.32 -14.69 -40.34
C LEU A 329 3.52 -14.38 -38.85
N THR A 330 4.51 -13.57 -38.48
CA THR A 330 4.83 -13.20 -37.07
C THR A 330 3.68 -12.54 -36.32
N GLY A 331 2.67 -12.00 -37.02
CA GLY A 331 1.54 -11.28 -36.44
C GLY A 331 1.85 -9.83 -36.05
N GLU A 332 3.03 -9.32 -36.43
CA GLU A 332 3.39 -7.91 -36.28
C GLU A 332 2.97 -7.09 -37.51
N GLY A 333 2.24 -5.98 -37.31
CA GLY A 333 1.78 -5.10 -38.39
C GLY A 333 0.26 -5.07 -38.57
N HIS A 334 -0.20 -4.96 -39.82
CA HIS A 334 -1.63 -4.86 -40.17
C HIS A 334 -2.36 -6.21 -40.10
N LEU A 335 -1.66 -7.30 -40.38
CA LEU A 335 -2.20 -8.66 -40.37
C LEU A 335 -2.06 -9.29 -39.00
N LYS A 336 -3.19 -9.64 -38.37
CA LYS A 336 -3.21 -10.40 -37.13
C LYS A 336 -3.21 -11.89 -37.41
N VAL A 337 -2.36 -12.63 -36.71
CA VAL A 337 -2.27 -14.09 -36.82
C VAL A 337 -2.55 -14.70 -35.46
N SER A 338 -3.39 -15.72 -35.37
CA SER A 338 -3.47 -16.60 -34.19
C SER A 338 -2.76 -17.92 -34.48
N GLY A 339 -1.87 -18.35 -33.59
CA GLY A 339 -0.90 -19.42 -33.86
C GLY A 339 -0.08 -19.80 -32.62
N GLU A 340 0.81 -20.78 -32.80
CA GLU A 340 1.65 -21.39 -31.75
C GLU A 340 3.11 -20.90 -31.72
N ALA A 341 3.56 -20.10 -32.69
CA ALA A 341 5.00 -19.84 -32.87
C ALA A 341 5.59 -18.79 -31.92
N ASN A 342 4.80 -17.80 -31.49
CA ASN A 342 5.30 -16.69 -30.66
C ASN A 342 4.22 -16.09 -29.73
N GLU A 343 4.63 -15.15 -28.87
CA GLU A 343 3.76 -14.52 -27.88
C GLU A 343 2.60 -13.72 -28.49
N THR A 344 2.82 -12.99 -29.59
CA THR A 344 1.78 -12.16 -30.24
C THR A 344 0.69 -13.04 -30.85
N GLN A 345 1.07 -14.13 -31.52
CA GLN A 345 0.16 -15.14 -32.06
C GLN A 345 -0.66 -15.83 -30.96
N ILE A 346 -0.02 -16.26 -29.88
CA ILE A 346 -0.66 -16.93 -28.75
C ILE A 346 -1.62 -15.96 -28.02
N ALA A 347 -1.26 -14.68 -27.89
CA ALA A 347 -2.11 -13.67 -27.28
C ALA A 347 -3.38 -13.38 -28.12
N GLU A 348 -3.26 -13.24 -29.45
CA GLU A 348 -4.45 -13.08 -30.31
C GLU A 348 -5.28 -14.38 -30.33
N ALA A 349 -4.66 -15.57 -30.27
CA ALA A 349 -5.35 -16.86 -30.15
C ALA A 349 -6.20 -16.94 -28.86
N LEU A 350 -5.62 -16.67 -27.68
CA LEU A 350 -6.35 -16.66 -26.40
C LEU A 350 -7.48 -15.61 -26.38
N LYS A 351 -7.29 -14.48 -27.08
CA LYS A 351 -8.28 -13.41 -27.19
C LYS A 351 -9.46 -13.79 -28.10
N ARG A 352 -9.19 -14.45 -29.23
CA ARG A 352 -10.21 -14.89 -30.21
C ARG A 352 -10.96 -16.13 -29.75
N TYR A 353 -10.25 -17.11 -29.22
CA TYR A 353 -10.77 -18.45 -28.93
C TYR A 353 -11.19 -18.66 -27.48
N SER A 354 -11.39 -17.59 -26.70
CA SER A 354 -11.67 -17.66 -25.26
C SER A 354 -12.86 -18.54 -24.83
N GLU A 355 -13.75 -18.94 -25.75
CA GLU A 355 -14.88 -19.85 -25.52
C GLU A 355 -14.67 -21.26 -26.13
N ARG A 356 -13.54 -21.53 -26.79
CA ARG A 356 -13.22 -22.80 -27.46
C ARG A 356 -12.13 -23.55 -26.67
N ALA A 357 -12.56 -24.47 -25.81
CA ALA A 357 -11.68 -25.12 -24.83
C ALA A 357 -10.45 -25.82 -25.44
N PHE A 358 -10.58 -26.41 -26.65
CA PHE A 358 -9.46 -27.06 -27.33
C PHE A 358 -8.36 -26.07 -27.74
N PHE A 359 -8.72 -24.96 -28.39
CA PHE A 359 -7.77 -23.92 -28.78
C PHE A 359 -7.19 -23.17 -27.58
N VAL A 360 -7.98 -22.91 -26.53
CA VAL A 360 -7.45 -22.35 -25.27
C VAL A 360 -6.41 -23.29 -24.66
N ARG A 361 -6.66 -24.61 -24.64
CA ARG A 361 -5.71 -25.62 -24.14
C ARG A 361 -4.41 -25.63 -24.95
N GLU A 362 -4.46 -25.67 -26.28
CA GLU A 362 -3.26 -25.64 -27.13
C GLU A 362 -2.48 -24.33 -26.93
N ALA A 363 -3.14 -23.17 -26.99
CA ALA A 363 -2.50 -21.87 -26.83
C ALA A 363 -1.83 -21.71 -25.46
N LEU A 364 -2.47 -22.17 -24.38
CA LEU A 364 -1.87 -22.20 -23.03
C LEU A 364 -0.69 -23.19 -22.92
N PHE A 365 -0.74 -24.32 -23.63
CA PHE A 365 0.36 -25.28 -23.64
C PHE A 365 1.62 -24.69 -24.30
N HIS A 366 1.49 -24.01 -25.43
CA HIS A 366 2.60 -23.29 -26.05
C HIS A 366 3.04 -22.07 -25.21
N LEU A 367 2.10 -21.35 -24.59
CA LEU A 367 2.41 -20.25 -23.68
C LEU A 367 3.28 -20.71 -22.50
N PHE A 368 2.97 -21.87 -21.90
CA PHE A 368 3.72 -22.42 -20.78
C PHE A 368 5.23 -22.51 -21.09
N SER A 369 5.59 -23.03 -22.27
CA SER A 369 6.98 -23.12 -22.75
C SER A 369 7.68 -21.77 -22.83
N LEU A 370 6.97 -20.69 -23.23
CA LEU A 370 7.51 -19.33 -23.28
C LEU A 370 7.62 -18.69 -21.89
N THR A 371 6.66 -18.96 -20.99
CA THR A 371 6.63 -18.31 -19.66
C THR A 371 7.76 -18.72 -18.72
N HIS A 372 8.39 -19.88 -18.93
CA HIS A 372 9.44 -20.38 -18.02
C HIS A 372 10.71 -19.49 -18.00
N VAL A 373 10.99 -18.78 -19.10
CA VAL A 373 12.18 -17.93 -19.28
C VAL A 373 11.85 -16.43 -19.22
N MET A 374 10.67 -16.04 -18.75
CA MET A 374 10.28 -14.63 -18.69
C MET A 374 10.85 -13.93 -17.45
N GLU A 375 11.67 -12.90 -17.67
CA GLU A 375 12.23 -12.04 -16.61
C GLU A 375 11.44 -10.73 -16.40
N LYS A 376 10.53 -10.39 -17.33
CA LYS A 376 9.74 -9.15 -17.30
C LYS A 376 8.27 -9.44 -17.01
N THR A 377 7.68 -8.67 -16.10
CA THR A 377 6.24 -8.72 -15.79
C THR A 377 5.39 -8.41 -17.02
N LYS A 378 4.40 -9.27 -17.35
CA LYS A 378 3.46 -9.07 -18.47
C LYS A 378 1.99 -9.20 -18.04
N PRO A 379 1.35 -8.13 -17.55
CA PRO A 379 -0.02 -8.18 -17.02
C PRO A 379 -1.08 -8.56 -18.07
N GLU A 380 -0.93 -8.13 -19.32
CA GLU A 380 -1.92 -8.41 -20.38
C GLU A 380 -1.97 -9.90 -20.76
N ILE A 381 -0.86 -10.64 -20.68
CA ILE A 381 -0.86 -12.10 -20.87
C ILE A 381 -1.61 -12.77 -19.73
N LEU A 382 -1.29 -12.43 -18.48
CA LEU A 382 -1.93 -13.01 -17.30
C LEU A 382 -3.46 -12.80 -17.32
N LYS A 383 -3.92 -11.65 -17.81
CA LYS A 383 -5.35 -11.32 -18.03
C LYS A 383 -6.03 -12.22 -19.08
N LEU A 384 -5.32 -12.60 -20.15
CA LEU A 384 -5.82 -13.58 -21.12
C LEU A 384 -5.90 -14.99 -20.51
N VAL A 385 -4.89 -15.42 -19.74
CA VAL A 385 -4.91 -16.70 -19.01
C VAL A 385 -6.08 -16.75 -18.02
N VAL A 386 -6.30 -15.67 -17.25
CA VAL A 386 -7.44 -15.47 -16.34
C VAL A 386 -8.78 -15.60 -17.07
N THR A 387 -8.88 -15.09 -18.30
CA THR A 387 -10.10 -15.20 -19.11
C THR A 387 -10.35 -16.65 -19.54
N GLY A 388 -9.31 -17.36 -20.00
CA GLY A 388 -9.41 -18.79 -20.34
C GLY A 388 -9.85 -19.65 -19.14
N MET A 389 -9.26 -19.42 -17.95
CA MET A 389 -9.67 -20.08 -16.71
C MET A 389 -11.13 -19.81 -16.35
N ARG A 390 -11.59 -18.56 -16.50
CA ARG A 390 -12.95 -18.12 -16.13
C ARG A 390 -14.02 -18.71 -17.04
N ASN A 391 -13.75 -18.83 -18.34
CA ASN A 391 -14.71 -19.34 -19.31
C ASN A 391 -14.88 -20.86 -19.21
N HIS A 392 -13.81 -21.58 -18.88
CA HIS A 392 -13.76 -23.05 -18.83
C HIS A 392 -13.49 -23.66 -17.44
N PRO A 393 -14.29 -23.33 -16.39
CA PRO A 393 -14.02 -23.77 -15.01
C PRO A 393 -14.04 -25.29 -14.84
N MET A 394 -14.85 -26.01 -15.63
CA MET A 394 -14.99 -27.48 -15.59
C MET A 394 -14.08 -28.22 -16.59
N ASN A 395 -13.17 -27.54 -17.31
CA ASN A 395 -12.28 -28.21 -18.26
C ASN A 395 -10.88 -28.43 -17.63
N LEU A 396 -10.62 -29.65 -17.16
CA LEU A 396 -9.36 -30.00 -16.49
C LEU A 396 -8.11 -29.64 -17.34
N PRO A 397 -8.00 -30.03 -18.63
CA PRO A 397 -6.84 -29.66 -19.44
C PRO A 397 -6.56 -28.15 -19.53
N VAL A 398 -7.60 -27.32 -19.66
CA VAL A 398 -7.46 -25.86 -19.66
C VAL A 398 -6.98 -25.34 -18.30
N GLN A 399 -7.59 -25.78 -17.19
CA GLN A 399 -7.16 -25.35 -15.85
C GLN A 399 -5.73 -25.80 -15.52
N LEU A 400 -5.33 -26.99 -15.96
CA LEU A 400 -3.98 -27.52 -15.74
C LEU A 400 -2.91 -26.69 -16.46
N ALA A 401 -3.12 -26.37 -17.74
CA ALA A 401 -2.20 -25.51 -18.50
C ALA A 401 -2.22 -24.07 -18.00
N ALA A 402 -3.40 -23.53 -17.67
CA ALA A 402 -3.53 -22.15 -17.19
C ALA A 402 -2.87 -21.94 -15.82
N SER A 403 -3.10 -22.83 -14.85
CA SER A 403 -2.48 -22.74 -13.52
C SER A 403 -0.95 -22.82 -13.57
N ALA A 404 -0.39 -23.59 -14.52
CA ALA A 404 1.05 -23.65 -14.76
C ALA A 404 1.59 -22.31 -15.32
N CYS A 405 0.88 -21.70 -16.27
CA CYS A 405 1.21 -20.37 -16.79
C CYS A 405 1.10 -19.29 -15.71
N VAL A 406 0.05 -19.33 -14.87
CA VAL A 406 -0.14 -18.42 -13.73
C VAL A 406 1.06 -18.52 -12.79
N PHE A 407 1.44 -19.72 -12.35
CA PHE A 407 2.58 -19.93 -11.46
C PHE A 407 3.87 -19.27 -11.99
N ASN A 408 4.20 -19.53 -13.26
CA ASN A 408 5.39 -18.93 -13.89
C ASN A 408 5.28 -17.39 -13.94
N LEU A 409 4.13 -16.84 -14.32
CA LEU A 409 3.89 -15.40 -14.43
C LEU A 409 3.81 -14.66 -13.07
N THR A 410 3.60 -15.38 -11.96
CA THR A 410 3.51 -14.80 -10.60
C THR A 410 4.61 -15.29 -9.65
N LYS A 411 5.74 -15.76 -10.18
CA LYS A 411 6.90 -16.22 -9.39
C LYS A 411 7.80 -15.04 -8.98
N GLN A 412 8.20 -14.99 -7.70
CA GLN A 412 9.21 -14.05 -7.17
C GLN A 412 8.96 -12.60 -7.62
N ASP A 413 9.97 -11.91 -8.16
CA ASP A 413 9.91 -10.48 -8.51
C ASP A 413 8.89 -10.16 -9.61
N LEU A 414 8.52 -11.12 -10.46
CA LEU A 414 7.45 -10.93 -11.45
C LEU A 414 6.13 -10.55 -10.78
N ALA A 415 5.84 -11.16 -9.62
CA ALA A 415 4.67 -10.84 -8.82
C ALA A 415 4.72 -9.40 -8.29
N ALA A 416 5.90 -8.84 -8.01
CA ALA A 416 6.08 -7.46 -7.53
C ALA A 416 5.75 -6.39 -8.58
N GLY A 417 5.82 -6.72 -9.88
CA GLY A 417 5.32 -5.86 -10.96
C GLY A 417 3.82 -5.99 -11.27
N MET A 418 3.14 -7.06 -10.81
CA MET A 418 1.75 -7.32 -11.22
C MET A 418 0.73 -6.37 -10.56
N PRO A 419 -0.39 -6.01 -11.23
CA PRO A 419 -1.48 -5.27 -10.59
C PRO A 419 -2.20 -6.12 -9.53
N VAL A 420 -2.36 -5.58 -8.31
CA VAL A 420 -2.98 -6.28 -7.16
C VAL A 420 -4.39 -6.80 -7.48
N ARG A 421 -5.18 -6.08 -8.31
CA ARG A 421 -6.51 -6.54 -8.74
C ARG A 421 -6.47 -7.77 -9.65
N LEU A 422 -5.46 -7.87 -10.51
CA LEU A 422 -5.29 -9.03 -11.38
C LEU A 422 -4.86 -10.25 -10.54
N LEU A 423 -4.02 -10.04 -9.51
CA LEU A 423 -3.69 -11.08 -8.53
C LEU A 423 -4.93 -11.55 -7.74
N ALA A 424 -5.84 -10.64 -7.36
CA ALA A 424 -7.10 -11.01 -6.70
C ALA A 424 -8.01 -11.89 -7.59
N ASP A 425 -8.16 -11.53 -8.86
CA ASP A 425 -8.88 -12.32 -9.87
C ASP A 425 -8.24 -13.70 -10.08
N VAL A 426 -6.90 -13.76 -10.13
CA VAL A 426 -6.12 -15.00 -10.23
C VAL A 426 -6.38 -15.90 -9.02
N THR A 427 -6.23 -15.40 -7.79
CA THR A 427 -6.47 -16.19 -6.57
C THR A 427 -7.88 -16.75 -6.53
N HIS A 428 -8.90 -15.96 -6.88
CA HIS A 428 -10.28 -16.43 -6.91
C HIS A 428 -10.49 -17.60 -7.90
N LEU A 429 -9.84 -17.55 -9.06
CA LEU A 429 -9.93 -18.62 -10.06
C LEU A 429 -9.09 -19.85 -9.69
N LEU A 430 -7.92 -19.69 -9.08
CA LEU A 430 -7.12 -20.81 -8.57
C LEU A 430 -7.86 -21.58 -7.48
N LEU A 431 -8.49 -20.88 -6.53
CA LEU A 431 -9.30 -21.51 -5.47
C LEU A 431 -10.49 -22.27 -6.04
N LYS A 432 -11.19 -21.70 -7.02
CA LYS A 432 -12.23 -22.42 -7.77
C LYS A 432 -11.68 -23.64 -8.52
N ALA A 433 -10.49 -23.54 -9.14
CA ALA A 433 -9.89 -24.69 -9.80
C ALA A 433 -9.54 -25.82 -8.80
N MET A 434 -9.13 -25.46 -7.57
CA MET A 434 -8.92 -26.42 -6.48
C MET A 434 -10.24 -27.10 -6.06
N GLU A 435 -11.32 -26.33 -5.92
CA GLU A 435 -12.68 -26.78 -5.55
C GLU A 435 -13.28 -27.77 -6.57
N HIS A 436 -13.17 -27.47 -7.88
CA HIS A 436 -13.75 -28.33 -8.92
C HIS A 436 -12.94 -29.61 -9.20
N PHE A 437 -11.65 -29.65 -8.82
CA PHE A 437 -10.74 -30.76 -9.14
C PHE A 437 -9.90 -31.23 -7.93
N PRO A 438 -10.53 -31.59 -6.79
CA PRO A 438 -9.83 -31.89 -5.52
C PRO A 438 -8.82 -33.04 -5.63
N ASN A 439 -9.04 -33.97 -6.56
CA ASN A 439 -8.24 -35.19 -6.73
C ASN A 439 -7.05 -35.05 -7.71
N HIS A 440 -6.90 -33.92 -8.42
CA HIS A 440 -5.85 -33.75 -9.42
C HIS A 440 -4.58 -33.11 -8.85
N GLN A 441 -3.69 -33.94 -8.31
CA GLN A 441 -2.45 -33.54 -7.61
C GLN A 441 -1.63 -32.45 -8.33
N GLN A 442 -1.38 -32.57 -9.65
CA GLN A 442 -0.57 -31.57 -10.37
C GLN A 442 -1.25 -30.19 -10.47
N LEU A 443 -2.58 -30.14 -10.62
CA LEU A 443 -3.33 -28.89 -10.61
C LEU A 443 -3.26 -28.25 -9.22
N GLN A 444 -3.51 -29.05 -8.18
CA GLN A 444 -3.45 -28.61 -6.78
C GLN A 444 -2.06 -28.06 -6.43
N LYS A 445 -1.00 -28.74 -6.87
CA LYS A 445 0.39 -28.28 -6.75
C LYS A 445 0.62 -26.91 -7.40
N ASN A 446 0.17 -26.72 -8.64
CA ASN A 446 0.30 -25.43 -9.34
C ASN A 446 -0.45 -24.31 -8.61
N CYS A 447 -1.66 -24.59 -8.12
CA CYS A 447 -2.46 -23.63 -7.35
C CYS A 447 -1.78 -23.27 -6.03
N LEU A 448 -1.38 -24.25 -5.21
CA LEU A 448 -0.67 -24.02 -3.95
C LEU A 448 0.64 -23.25 -4.14
N LEU A 449 1.45 -23.61 -5.15
CA LEU A 449 2.68 -22.89 -5.49
C LEU A 449 2.43 -21.43 -5.86
N SER A 450 1.35 -21.15 -6.60
CA SER A 450 0.97 -19.78 -6.97
C SER A 450 0.47 -18.98 -5.74
N LEU A 451 -0.37 -19.61 -4.91
CA LEU A 451 -0.93 -19.00 -3.70
C LEU A 451 0.12 -18.75 -2.61
N CYS A 452 1.21 -19.53 -2.58
CA CYS A 452 2.33 -19.37 -1.64
C CYS A 452 3.25 -18.16 -1.96
N SER A 453 2.89 -17.33 -2.95
CA SER A 453 3.62 -16.08 -3.24
C SER A 453 3.39 -15.04 -2.15
N ASP A 454 4.47 -14.58 -1.51
CA ASP A 454 4.42 -13.61 -0.40
C ASP A 454 3.56 -12.39 -0.75
N ARG A 455 3.66 -11.86 -1.97
CA ARG A 455 2.85 -10.71 -2.38
C ARG A 455 1.37 -11.02 -2.45
N ILE A 456 0.98 -12.21 -2.89
CA ILE A 456 -0.42 -12.63 -2.96
C ILE A 456 -0.99 -12.79 -1.55
N LEU A 457 -0.22 -13.35 -0.62
CA LEU A 457 -0.64 -13.50 0.79
C LEU A 457 -0.59 -12.18 1.59
N GLN A 458 0.28 -11.24 1.21
CA GLN A 458 0.47 -9.97 1.92
C GLN A 458 -0.40 -8.82 1.39
N ASP A 459 -0.33 -8.51 0.09
CA ASP A 459 -0.87 -7.27 -0.49
C ASP A 459 -2.34 -7.38 -0.96
N VAL A 460 -2.90 -8.59 -1.12
CA VAL A 460 -4.22 -8.79 -1.72
C VAL A 460 -5.32 -8.79 -0.64
N PRO A 461 -6.23 -7.80 -0.60
CA PRO A 461 -7.36 -7.80 0.32
C PRO A 461 -8.44 -8.76 -0.16
N PHE A 462 -8.61 -9.89 0.53
CA PHE A 462 -9.58 -10.91 0.15
C PHE A 462 -10.91 -10.75 0.90
N ASN A 463 -11.97 -10.34 0.18
CA ASN A 463 -13.36 -10.48 0.69
C ASN A 463 -13.81 -11.95 0.87
N ARG A 464 -12.92 -12.93 0.60
CA ARG A 464 -13.14 -14.38 0.71
C ARG A 464 -11.95 -15.11 1.34
N GLN A 465 -11.20 -14.43 2.20
CA GLN A 465 -10.03 -14.96 2.92
C GLN A 465 -10.36 -16.27 3.68
N PHE A 466 -11.56 -16.31 4.28
CA PHE A 466 -12.13 -17.46 4.97
C PHE A 466 -12.32 -18.68 4.04
N GLU A 467 -12.94 -18.50 2.87
CA GLU A 467 -13.13 -19.59 1.88
C GLU A 467 -11.79 -20.13 1.36
N ALA A 468 -10.81 -19.25 1.18
CA ALA A 468 -9.45 -19.65 0.79
C ALA A 468 -8.80 -20.54 1.85
N ALA A 469 -8.88 -20.15 3.13
CA ALA A 469 -8.39 -20.95 4.24
C ALA A 469 -9.14 -22.29 4.34
N LYS A 470 -10.48 -22.29 4.22
CA LYS A 470 -11.32 -23.50 4.27
C LYS A 470 -10.96 -24.51 3.17
N LEU A 471 -10.79 -24.06 1.92
CA LEU A 471 -10.42 -24.94 0.80
C LEU A 471 -9.00 -25.53 0.98
N VAL A 472 -8.02 -24.73 1.41
CA VAL A 472 -6.65 -25.22 1.64
C VAL A 472 -6.60 -26.20 2.83
N MET A 473 -7.41 -25.98 3.87
CA MET A 473 -7.57 -26.92 4.98
C MET A 473 -8.21 -28.24 4.56
N GLN A 474 -9.31 -28.20 3.81
CA GLN A 474 -9.95 -29.40 3.26
C GLN A 474 -9.00 -30.19 2.35
N TRP A 475 -8.15 -29.50 1.59
CA TRP A 475 -7.10 -30.15 0.81
C TRP A 475 -6.06 -30.85 1.70
N LEU A 476 -5.57 -30.18 2.76
CA LEU A 476 -4.60 -30.71 3.71
C LEU A 476 -5.08 -31.98 4.45
N CYS A 477 -6.39 -32.08 4.71
CA CYS A 477 -7.00 -33.25 5.34
C CYS A 477 -7.11 -34.47 4.41
N ASN A 478 -7.07 -34.28 3.10
CA ASN A 478 -7.32 -35.34 2.11
C ASN A 478 -6.04 -35.90 1.45
N HIS A 479 -4.86 -35.30 1.67
CA HIS A 479 -3.63 -35.64 0.94
C HIS A 479 -2.37 -35.71 1.84
N GLU A 480 -1.51 -36.70 1.57
CA GLU A 480 -0.32 -37.03 2.40
C GLU A 480 1.03 -36.52 1.82
N ASP A 481 1.04 -35.75 0.73
CA ASP A 481 2.29 -35.25 0.12
C ASP A 481 2.98 -34.21 1.02
N GLN A 482 4.16 -34.56 1.56
CA GLN A 482 4.90 -33.71 2.51
C GLN A 482 5.30 -32.33 1.96
N ASN A 483 5.57 -32.21 0.66
CA ASN A 483 5.95 -30.93 0.05
C ASN A 483 4.73 -30.02 -0.09
N MET A 484 3.58 -30.59 -0.47
CA MET A 484 2.34 -29.84 -0.59
C MET A 484 1.72 -29.53 0.79
N GLN A 485 1.83 -30.43 1.77
CA GLN A 485 1.49 -30.17 3.17
C GLN A 485 2.25 -28.94 3.69
N ARG A 486 3.56 -28.84 3.45
CA ARG A 486 4.36 -27.66 3.84
C ARG A 486 3.84 -26.36 3.23
N MET A 487 3.44 -26.35 1.96
CA MET A 487 2.87 -25.18 1.30
C MET A 487 1.49 -24.81 1.84
N ALA A 488 0.59 -25.80 1.99
CA ALA A 488 -0.75 -25.59 2.51
C ALA A 488 -0.71 -25.01 3.94
N VAL A 489 0.08 -25.60 4.83
CA VAL A 489 0.24 -25.12 6.22
C VAL A 489 0.85 -23.71 6.27
N ALA A 490 1.83 -23.39 5.40
CA ALA A 490 2.38 -22.03 5.32
C ALA A 490 1.31 -21.00 4.92
N ILE A 491 0.53 -21.29 3.87
CA ILE A 491 -0.61 -20.45 3.45
C ILE A 491 -1.62 -20.28 4.58
N ILE A 492 -1.99 -21.36 5.26
CA ILE A 492 -2.93 -21.34 6.39
C ILE A 492 -2.42 -20.45 7.54
N SER A 493 -1.14 -20.57 7.93
CA SER A 493 -0.57 -19.78 9.02
C SER A 493 -0.66 -18.27 8.78
N ILE A 494 -0.48 -17.82 7.54
CA ILE A 494 -0.56 -16.41 7.15
C ILE A 494 -2.02 -15.95 6.97
N LEU A 495 -2.91 -16.80 6.46
CA LEU A 495 -4.33 -16.48 6.32
C LEU A 495 -5.03 -16.38 7.68
N ALA A 496 -4.79 -17.33 8.59
CA ALA A 496 -5.44 -17.37 9.91
C ALA A 496 -5.15 -16.10 10.74
N ALA A 497 -3.90 -15.61 10.70
CA ALA A 497 -3.51 -14.35 11.35
C ALA A 497 -4.32 -13.13 10.85
N LYS A 498 -4.89 -13.19 9.64
CA LYS A 498 -5.64 -12.10 8.99
C LYS A 498 -7.17 -12.25 9.04
N LEU A 499 -7.69 -13.39 9.47
CA LEU A 499 -9.13 -13.59 9.66
C LEU A 499 -9.64 -12.81 10.86
N SER A 500 -10.92 -12.41 10.82
CA SER A 500 -11.61 -11.90 12.01
C SER A 500 -11.82 -13.02 13.05
N THR A 501 -11.98 -12.66 14.34
CA THR A 501 -12.23 -13.64 15.41
C THR A 501 -13.41 -14.58 15.08
N GLU A 502 -14.53 -14.04 14.57
CA GLU A 502 -15.71 -14.82 14.20
C GLU A 502 -15.41 -15.86 13.09
N GLN A 503 -14.71 -15.45 12.02
CA GLN A 503 -14.30 -16.34 10.93
C GLN A 503 -13.29 -17.39 11.40
N THR A 504 -12.41 -17.01 12.32
CA THR A 504 -11.40 -17.88 12.91
C THR A 504 -12.06 -19.00 13.72
N ALA A 505 -13.02 -18.65 14.58
CA ALA A 505 -13.81 -19.59 15.35
C ALA A 505 -14.67 -20.52 14.47
N GLN A 506 -15.27 -20.00 13.38
CA GLN A 506 -16.00 -20.82 12.41
C GLN A 506 -15.10 -21.85 11.71
N LEU A 507 -13.85 -21.48 11.36
CA LEU A 507 -12.90 -22.40 10.73
C LEU A 507 -12.39 -23.45 11.73
N GLY A 508 -12.08 -23.05 12.95
CA GLY A 508 -11.62 -23.94 14.01
C GLY A 508 -12.71 -24.81 14.65
N ALA A 509 -14.00 -24.60 14.34
CA ALA A 509 -15.09 -25.47 14.78
C ALA A 509 -15.19 -26.78 13.98
N GLU A 510 -14.53 -26.88 12.82
CA GLU A 510 -14.49 -28.08 11.99
C GLU A 510 -13.50 -29.11 12.60
N LEU A 511 -14.00 -30.00 13.47
CA LEU A 511 -13.23 -30.99 14.26
C LEU A 511 -12.07 -31.69 13.50
N PHE A 512 -12.26 -32.03 12.23
CA PHE A 512 -11.26 -32.74 11.41
C PHE A 512 -10.02 -31.88 11.10
N ILE A 513 -10.15 -30.55 11.08
CA ILE A 513 -9.06 -29.62 10.79
C ILE A 513 -8.03 -29.63 11.94
N VAL A 514 -8.52 -29.42 13.17
CA VAL A 514 -7.68 -29.42 14.38
C VAL A 514 -6.98 -30.78 14.54
N ARG A 515 -7.72 -31.87 14.31
CA ARG A 515 -7.19 -33.24 14.35
C ARG A 515 -6.06 -33.47 13.34
N GLN A 516 -6.17 -32.98 12.11
CA GLN A 516 -5.14 -33.15 11.09
C GLN A 516 -3.87 -32.34 11.40
N LEU A 517 -4.01 -31.10 11.86
CA LEU A 517 -2.87 -30.29 12.29
C LEU A 517 -2.15 -30.96 13.48
N LEU A 518 -2.88 -31.47 14.47
CA LEU A 518 -2.31 -32.26 15.57
C LEU A 518 -1.64 -33.55 15.11
N GLN A 519 -2.16 -34.22 14.07
CA GLN A 519 -1.50 -35.39 13.47
C GLN A 519 -0.18 -35.03 12.79
N ILE A 520 -0.08 -33.88 12.12
CA ILE A 520 1.17 -33.36 11.54
C ILE A 520 2.19 -33.04 12.66
N VAL A 521 1.76 -32.39 13.75
CA VAL A 521 2.63 -32.18 14.93
C VAL A 521 3.11 -33.54 15.47
N LYS A 522 2.22 -34.52 15.66
CA LYS A 522 2.56 -35.88 16.15
C LYS A 522 3.59 -36.57 15.27
N GLN A 523 3.42 -36.50 13.95
CA GLN A 523 4.34 -37.08 12.98
C GLN A 523 5.73 -36.43 13.05
N LYS A 524 5.80 -35.08 13.09
CA LYS A 524 7.06 -34.33 13.12
C LYS A 524 7.79 -34.46 14.45
N THR A 525 7.07 -34.44 15.57
CA THR A 525 7.62 -34.68 16.91
C THR A 525 8.16 -36.11 17.04
N ASN A 526 7.43 -37.13 16.56
CA ASN A 526 7.93 -38.51 16.56
C ASN A 526 9.16 -38.73 15.65
N GLN A 527 9.36 -37.85 14.66
CA GLN A 527 10.53 -37.85 13.77
C GLN A 527 11.70 -37.02 14.32
N ASN A 528 11.57 -36.38 15.49
CA ASN A 528 12.52 -35.41 16.05
C ASN A 528 12.96 -34.32 15.05
N SER A 529 12.08 -33.92 14.13
CA SER A 529 12.39 -32.98 13.05
C SER A 529 11.73 -31.62 13.27
N VAL A 530 12.51 -30.66 13.76
CA VAL A 530 12.08 -29.25 13.92
C VAL A 530 12.28 -28.52 12.58
N ASP A 531 11.38 -28.78 11.64
CA ASP A 531 11.37 -28.11 10.33
C ASP A 531 10.38 -26.92 10.27
N THR A 532 10.41 -26.16 9.17
CA THR A 532 9.46 -25.04 8.97
C THR A 532 8.00 -25.48 8.92
N THR A 533 7.71 -26.73 8.56
CA THR A 533 6.34 -27.26 8.53
C THR A 533 5.79 -27.31 9.94
N LEU A 534 6.56 -27.86 10.90
CA LEU A 534 6.18 -27.87 12.31
C LEU A 534 5.91 -26.44 12.82
N LYS A 535 6.80 -25.48 12.52
CA LYS A 535 6.62 -24.07 12.91
C LYS A 535 5.34 -23.44 12.35
N PHE A 536 5.06 -23.64 11.06
CA PHE A 536 3.83 -23.13 10.46
C PHE A 536 2.58 -23.85 10.99
N THR A 537 2.65 -25.15 11.33
CA THR A 537 1.53 -25.90 11.93
C THR A 537 1.18 -25.36 13.31
N LEU A 538 2.19 -25.06 14.14
CA LEU A 538 1.99 -24.47 15.46
C LEU A 538 1.42 -23.05 15.36
N SER A 539 1.97 -22.21 14.47
CA SER A 539 1.44 -20.86 14.21
C SER A 539 0.01 -20.86 13.66
N ALA A 540 -0.35 -21.85 12.83
CA ALA A 540 -1.73 -22.05 12.39
C ALA A 540 -2.65 -22.44 13.56
N LEU A 541 -2.24 -23.39 14.41
CA LEU A 541 -3.00 -23.82 15.58
C LEU A 541 -3.21 -22.67 16.58
N TRP A 542 -2.16 -21.88 16.85
CA TRP A 542 -2.22 -20.68 17.70
C TRP A 542 -3.31 -19.70 17.22
N ASN A 543 -3.23 -19.32 15.94
CA ASN A 543 -4.17 -18.37 15.37
C ASN A 543 -5.61 -18.91 15.32
N LEU A 544 -5.83 -20.24 15.33
CA LEU A 544 -7.16 -20.85 15.30
C LEU A 544 -7.77 -21.03 16.69
N THR A 545 -6.96 -21.14 17.75
CA THR A 545 -7.42 -21.25 19.14
C THR A 545 -7.62 -19.89 19.81
N ASP A 546 -7.06 -18.82 19.25
CA ASP A 546 -7.26 -17.42 19.65
C ASP A 546 -8.76 -17.06 19.76
N GLU A 547 -9.18 -16.61 20.95
CA GLU A 547 -10.55 -16.18 21.28
C GLU A 547 -11.69 -17.20 20.90
N SER A 548 -11.40 -18.50 20.70
CA SER A 548 -12.37 -19.52 20.20
C SER A 548 -12.64 -20.70 21.15
N PRO A 549 -13.76 -20.69 21.93
CA PRO A 549 -14.10 -21.76 22.88
C PRO A 549 -14.30 -23.16 22.26
N THR A 550 -14.94 -23.23 21.09
CA THR A 550 -15.24 -24.50 20.41
C THR A 550 -13.98 -25.17 19.88
N THR A 551 -13.07 -24.39 19.30
CA THR A 551 -11.77 -24.87 18.80
C THR A 551 -10.88 -25.37 19.94
N CYS A 552 -10.87 -24.65 21.07
CA CYS A 552 -10.17 -25.08 22.27
C CYS A 552 -10.69 -26.41 22.81
N ARG A 553 -12.02 -26.62 22.84
CA ARG A 553 -12.62 -27.90 23.24
C ARG A 553 -12.19 -29.05 22.32
N HIS A 554 -12.29 -28.86 21.00
CA HIS A 554 -11.86 -29.88 20.02
C HIS A 554 -10.36 -30.19 20.08
N PHE A 555 -9.51 -29.21 20.41
CA PHE A 555 -8.09 -29.42 20.64
C PHE A 555 -7.86 -30.35 21.85
N ILE A 556 -8.56 -30.13 22.97
CA ILE A 556 -8.47 -30.96 24.19
C ILE A 556 -8.95 -32.39 23.89
N GLU A 557 -10.12 -32.53 23.27
CA GLU A 557 -10.73 -33.83 22.91
C GLU A 557 -9.83 -34.71 22.02
N ASN A 558 -8.96 -34.11 21.21
CA ASN A 558 -8.03 -34.81 20.31
C ASN A 558 -6.62 -35.02 20.89
N GLN A 559 -6.48 -35.08 22.23
CA GLN A 559 -5.19 -35.22 22.93
C GLN A 559 -4.20 -34.07 22.66
N GLY A 560 -4.67 -32.90 22.21
CA GLY A 560 -3.81 -31.78 21.86
C GLY A 560 -2.92 -31.32 23.02
N LEU A 561 -3.43 -31.37 24.26
CA LEU A 561 -2.65 -31.05 25.47
C LEU A 561 -1.47 -32.01 25.69
N GLU A 562 -1.67 -33.32 25.59
CA GLU A 562 -0.58 -34.32 25.72
C GLU A 562 0.50 -34.14 24.64
N LEU A 563 0.06 -33.73 23.46
CA LEU A 563 0.90 -33.50 22.29
C LEU A 563 1.70 -32.21 22.41
N PHE A 564 1.07 -31.14 22.90
CA PHE A 564 1.73 -29.86 23.16
C PHE A 564 2.65 -29.92 24.36
N MET A 565 2.41 -30.75 25.39
CA MET A 565 3.40 -30.97 26.47
C MET A 565 4.78 -31.48 25.97
N ARG A 566 4.90 -31.86 24.68
CA ARG A 566 6.18 -32.20 24.03
C ARG A 566 6.74 -31.08 23.12
N VAL A 567 6.05 -29.94 22.98
CA VAL A 567 6.27 -28.91 21.91
C VAL A 567 5.94 -27.44 22.33
N LEU A 568 5.41 -27.21 23.54
CA LEU A 568 4.53 -26.11 24.00
C LEU A 568 4.81 -24.61 23.67
N GLU A 569 3.77 -23.94 23.13
CA GLU A 569 3.25 -22.57 23.43
C GLU A 569 1.70 -22.70 23.52
N ASN A 570 0.95 -21.90 24.32
CA ASN A 570 -0.53 -22.12 24.43
C ASN A 570 -1.42 -20.92 24.83
N ASN A 571 -2.64 -20.87 24.28
CA ASN A 571 -3.66 -19.81 24.46
C ASN A 571 -4.96 -20.24 25.18
N ILE A 572 -5.11 -21.54 25.49
CA ILE A 572 -6.40 -22.17 25.86
C ILE A 572 -7.01 -21.67 27.19
N ALA A 573 -6.21 -21.04 28.04
CA ALA A 573 -6.60 -20.63 29.40
C ALA A 573 -7.45 -19.36 29.51
N GLU A 574 -7.80 -18.72 28.39
CA GLU A 574 -8.73 -17.57 28.38
C GLU A 574 -10.20 -18.02 28.32
N VAL A 575 -10.46 -19.28 27.94
CA VAL A 575 -11.81 -19.84 27.76
C VAL A 575 -12.36 -20.35 29.11
N GLN A 576 -13.09 -19.46 29.80
CA GLN A 576 -13.67 -19.71 31.13
C GLN A 576 -14.25 -21.13 31.34
N GLU A 577 -15.06 -21.64 30.42
CA GLU A 577 -15.77 -22.93 30.55
C GLU A 577 -14.83 -24.14 30.71
N LEU A 578 -13.60 -24.08 30.20
CA LEU A 578 -12.67 -25.22 30.13
C LEU A 578 -11.70 -25.27 31.33
N HIS A 579 -11.76 -24.30 32.25
CA HIS A 579 -10.77 -24.17 33.33
C HIS A 579 -10.74 -25.38 34.27
N SER A 580 -11.87 -26.06 34.50
CA SER A 580 -11.92 -27.27 35.34
C SER A 580 -11.18 -28.47 34.75
N GLU A 581 -11.04 -28.53 33.42
CA GLU A 581 -10.30 -29.59 32.72
C GLU A 581 -8.78 -29.33 32.70
N LEU A 582 -8.38 -28.07 32.90
CA LEU A 582 -6.97 -27.65 32.99
C LEU A 582 -6.38 -27.81 34.41
N MET A 583 -7.21 -27.88 35.47
CA MET A 583 -6.74 -27.97 36.87
C MET A 583 -6.41 -29.39 37.33
N TRP A 584 -5.47 -30.06 36.64
CA TRP A 584 -4.90 -31.35 37.06
C TRP A 584 -3.39 -31.23 37.35
N LYS A 585 -2.91 -32.06 38.27
CA LYS A 585 -1.64 -31.81 38.97
C LYS A 585 -0.43 -31.71 38.04
N ASP A 586 -0.25 -32.67 37.15
CA ASP A 586 0.95 -32.76 36.31
C ASP A 586 1.06 -31.58 35.33
N PHE A 587 -0.08 -31.07 34.84
CA PHE A 587 -0.12 -29.87 33.98
C PHE A 587 0.23 -28.60 34.76
N ILE A 588 -0.30 -28.43 35.98
CA ILE A 588 -0.01 -27.27 36.83
C ILE A 588 1.46 -27.27 37.29
N ASP A 589 2.00 -28.43 37.68
CA ASP A 589 3.41 -28.56 38.05
C ASP A 589 4.34 -28.30 36.83
N HIS A 590 3.92 -28.67 35.61
CA HIS A 590 4.67 -28.36 34.37
C HIS A 590 4.60 -26.87 33.96
N ILE A 591 3.42 -26.24 34.04
CA ILE A 591 3.27 -24.80 33.76
C ILE A 591 4.00 -23.95 34.82
N SER A 592 4.07 -24.41 36.08
CA SER A 592 4.91 -23.79 37.12
C SER A 592 6.41 -23.89 36.80
N SER A 593 6.86 -24.99 36.19
CA SER A 593 8.23 -25.10 35.66
C SER A 593 8.48 -24.10 34.52
N LEU A 594 7.53 -23.97 33.58
CA LEU A 594 7.63 -23.03 32.45
C LEU A 594 7.54 -21.55 32.87
N LEU A 595 6.85 -21.23 33.96
CA LEU A 595 6.88 -19.91 34.60
C LEU A 595 8.31 -19.52 35.01
N HIS A 596 9.16 -20.49 35.35
CA HIS A 596 10.57 -20.29 35.67
C HIS A 596 11.50 -20.45 34.45
N SER A 597 10.96 -20.47 33.23
CA SER A 597 11.75 -20.49 31.99
C SER A 597 12.64 -19.26 31.86
N VAL A 598 13.83 -19.46 31.29
CA VAL A 598 14.81 -18.39 31.03
C VAL A 598 14.36 -17.50 29.86
N GLU A 599 13.54 -18.03 28.95
CA GLU A 599 12.95 -17.26 27.85
C GLU A 599 11.65 -16.59 28.31
N VAL A 600 11.68 -15.26 28.33
CA VAL A 600 10.62 -14.39 28.87
C VAL A 600 9.29 -14.58 28.13
N GLU A 601 9.32 -14.88 26.83
CA GLU A 601 8.13 -15.15 26.03
C GLU A 601 7.36 -16.37 26.57
N VAL A 602 8.06 -17.49 26.82
CA VAL A 602 7.48 -18.73 27.37
C VAL A 602 6.98 -18.52 28.81
N SER A 603 7.75 -17.83 29.63
CA SER A 603 7.36 -17.50 31.02
C SER A 603 6.13 -16.58 31.06
N TYR A 604 6.05 -15.60 30.15
CA TYR A 604 4.93 -14.67 29.99
C TYR A 604 3.61 -15.38 29.67
N PHE A 605 3.63 -16.34 28.75
CA PHE A 605 2.45 -17.16 28.44
C PHE A 605 2.06 -18.08 29.59
N ALA A 606 3.02 -18.76 30.23
CA ALA A 606 2.77 -19.61 31.39
C ALA A 606 2.10 -18.83 32.54
N ALA A 607 2.58 -17.61 32.81
CA ALA A 607 1.96 -16.69 33.76
C ALA A 607 0.55 -16.23 33.37
N GLY A 608 0.28 -16.00 32.08
CA GLY A 608 -1.06 -15.65 31.59
C GLY A 608 -2.08 -16.75 31.83
N ILE A 609 -1.66 -18.01 31.64
CA ILE A 609 -2.44 -19.20 31.96
C ILE A 609 -2.75 -19.24 33.47
N ILE A 610 -1.74 -19.03 34.33
CA ILE A 610 -1.90 -19.03 35.78
C ILE A 610 -2.82 -17.87 36.25
N ALA A 611 -2.66 -16.66 35.68
CA ALA A 611 -3.44 -15.48 36.04
C ALA A 611 -4.95 -15.67 35.77
N HIS A 612 -5.32 -16.24 34.62
CA HIS A 612 -6.70 -16.55 34.27
C HIS A 612 -7.32 -17.70 35.09
N LEU A 613 -6.52 -18.69 35.51
CA LEU A 613 -6.99 -19.76 36.40
C LEU A 613 -7.22 -19.27 37.84
N ILE A 614 -6.42 -18.30 38.32
CA ILE A 614 -6.47 -17.79 39.70
C ILE A 614 -7.55 -16.72 39.89
N SER A 615 -7.84 -15.89 38.87
CA SER A 615 -8.86 -14.81 38.91
C SER A 615 -10.28 -15.29 39.28
N ARG A 616 -10.57 -16.58 39.06
CA ARG A 616 -11.82 -17.27 39.44
C ARG A 616 -12.13 -17.29 40.95
N GLY A 617 -11.19 -16.91 41.82
CA GLY A 617 -11.34 -16.94 43.27
C GLY A 617 -11.15 -18.33 43.90
N GLU A 618 -11.16 -18.40 45.24
CA GLU A 618 -10.80 -19.61 46.00
C GLU A 618 -11.85 -20.74 45.88
N GLN A 619 -13.13 -20.41 45.67
CA GLN A 619 -14.22 -21.40 45.60
C GLN A 619 -14.21 -22.29 44.34
N ALA A 620 -13.56 -21.84 43.26
CA ALA A 620 -13.49 -22.56 41.99
C ALA A 620 -12.21 -23.40 41.83
N TRP A 621 -11.34 -23.43 42.85
CA TRP A 621 -10.05 -24.11 42.79
C TRP A 621 -10.15 -25.54 43.31
N THR A 622 -9.89 -26.53 42.45
CA THR A 622 -10.05 -27.97 42.76
C THR A 622 -8.83 -28.61 43.42
N LEU A 623 -7.66 -27.97 43.36
CA LEU A 623 -6.39 -28.46 43.91
C LEU A 623 -6.13 -27.90 45.33
N SER A 624 -4.98 -28.24 45.92
CA SER A 624 -4.66 -27.82 47.29
C SER A 624 -4.53 -26.29 47.44
N ARG A 625 -5.01 -25.74 48.57
CA ARG A 625 -4.88 -24.30 48.89
C ARG A 625 -3.42 -23.86 49.02
N SER A 626 -2.54 -24.75 49.49
CA SER A 626 -1.09 -24.50 49.57
C SER A 626 -0.46 -24.35 48.18
N GLN A 627 -0.80 -25.20 47.20
CA GLN A 627 -0.33 -25.00 45.82
C GLN A 627 -0.86 -23.70 45.21
N ARG A 628 -2.13 -23.33 45.47
CA ARG A 628 -2.70 -22.06 44.98
C ARG A 628 -1.91 -20.85 45.46
N ASN A 629 -1.52 -20.84 46.74
CA ASN A 629 -0.76 -19.75 47.34
C ASN A 629 0.68 -19.72 46.81
N SER A 630 1.35 -20.88 46.69
CA SER A 630 2.67 -20.96 46.04
C SER A 630 2.63 -20.39 44.63
N LEU A 631 1.66 -20.81 43.79
CA LEU A 631 1.50 -20.30 42.42
C LEU A 631 1.22 -18.80 42.36
N LEU A 632 0.56 -18.22 43.37
CA LEU A 632 0.37 -16.77 43.49
C LEU A 632 1.68 -16.04 43.78
N ASP A 633 2.46 -16.56 44.73
CA ASP A 633 3.76 -16.01 45.12
C ASP A 633 4.81 -16.20 44.00
N ASP A 634 4.79 -17.34 43.32
CA ASP A 634 5.63 -17.68 42.17
C ASP A 634 5.28 -16.80 40.96
N LEU A 635 3.98 -16.63 40.64
CA LEU A 635 3.52 -15.72 39.58
C LEU A 635 3.98 -14.29 39.84
N HIS A 636 3.75 -13.79 41.06
CA HIS A 636 4.17 -12.45 41.47
C HIS A 636 5.70 -12.31 41.39
N SER A 637 6.44 -13.30 41.86
CA SER A 637 7.91 -13.35 41.82
C SER A 637 8.48 -13.46 40.41
N ALA A 638 7.79 -14.11 39.47
CA ALA A 638 8.22 -14.25 38.08
C ALA A 638 8.01 -12.95 37.29
N ILE A 639 6.82 -12.34 37.38
CA ILE A 639 6.52 -11.08 36.67
C ILE A 639 7.47 -9.96 37.08
N LEU A 640 7.81 -9.86 38.37
CA LEU A 640 8.78 -8.89 38.89
C LEU A 640 10.23 -9.13 38.44
N LYS A 641 10.55 -10.31 37.89
CA LYS A 641 11.89 -10.66 37.37
C LYS A 641 12.00 -10.48 35.85
N TRP A 642 10.89 -10.25 35.14
CA TRP A 642 10.93 -10.14 33.68
C TRP A 642 11.53 -8.81 33.21
N PRO A 643 12.57 -8.82 32.36
CA PRO A 643 13.07 -7.60 31.72
C PRO A 643 12.07 -7.07 30.69
N THR A 644 12.15 -5.78 30.38
CA THR A 644 11.32 -5.09 29.38
C THR A 644 11.60 -5.60 27.95
N PRO A 645 10.64 -6.25 27.24
CA PRO A 645 10.95 -6.87 25.94
C PRO A 645 11.31 -5.90 24.81
N GLU A 646 12.28 -6.26 23.97
CA GLU A 646 12.82 -5.43 22.89
C GLU A 646 12.02 -5.52 21.57
N CYS A 647 11.39 -6.67 21.31
CA CYS A 647 10.55 -6.98 20.15
C CYS A 647 9.05 -7.08 20.51
N GLU A 648 8.17 -7.09 19.51
CA GLU A 648 6.74 -7.36 19.71
C GLU A 648 6.53 -8.87 19.87
N MET A 649 6.50 -9.36 21.12
CA MET A 649 6.31 -10.79 21.43
C MET A 649 4.94 -11.32 20.94
N VAL A 650 3.87 -10.52 21.08
CA VAL A 650 2.48 -10.87 20.71
C VAL A 650 1.73 -9.64 20.24
N ALA A 651 0.97 -9.79 19.15
CA ALA A 651 0.06 -8.77 18.63
C ALA A 651 -1.39 -9.03 19.10
N TYR A 652 -1.78 -8.46 20.24
CA TYR A 652 -3.14 -8.60 20.77
C TYR A 652 -4.16 -7.80 19.93
N ARG A 653 -5.29 -8.44 19.58
CA ARG A 653 -6.36 -7.84 18.78
C ARG A 653 -7.26 -6.88 19.57
N SER A 654 -7.38 -7.09 20.88
CA SER A 654 -8.09 -6.20 21.81
C SER A 654 -7.50 -6.27 23.23
N PHE A 655 -7.79 -5.27 24.08
CA PHE A 655 -7.48 -5.35 25.52
C PHE A 655 -8.65 -5.91 26.38
N ASN A 656 -9.78 -6.29 25.77
CA ASN A 656 -10.96 -6.80 26.50
C ASN A 656 -10.65 -7.97 27.46
N PRO A 657 -9.78 -8.96 27.13
CA PRO A 657 -9.44 -10.06 28.04
C PRO A 657 -8.80 -9.60 29.37
N PHE A 658 -8.10 -8.45 29.38
CA PHE A 658 -7.39 -7.96 30.57
C PHE A 658 -8.30 -7.19 31.54
N PHE A 659 -9.42 -6.61 31.09
CA PHE A 659 -10.29 -5.80 31.96
C PHE A 659 -10.87 -6.57 33.17
N PRO A 660 -11.34 -7.83 33.05
CA PRO A 660 -11.74 -8.64 34.20
C PRO A 660 -10.60 -8.90 35.18
N LEU A 661 -9.37 -9.10 34.69
CA LEU A 661 -8.18 -9.36 35.51
C LEU A 661 -7.74 -8.10 36.30
N LEU A 662 -7.86 -6.91 35.69
CA LEU A 662 -7.64 -5.64 36.38
C LEU A 662 -8.66 -5.39 37.50
N GLY A 663 -9.87 -5.95 37.41
CA GLY A 663 -10.88 -5.89 38.47
C GLY A 663 -10.59 -6.75 39.71
N CYS A 664 -9.57 -7.62 39.68
CA CYS A 664 -9.27 -8.57 40.76
C CYS A 664 -8.39 -7.98 41.89
N PHE A 665 -8.91 -6.98 42.61
CA PHE A 665 -8.22 -6.30 43.73
C PHE A 665 -7.74 -7.21 44.87
N THR A 666 -8.27 -8.42 45.00
CA THR A 666 -7.89 -9.40 46.04
C THR A 666 -6.66 -10.24 45.68
N THR A 667 -6.16 -10.17 44.44
CA THR A 667 -5.03 -10.99 43.96
C THR A 667 -4.03 -10.16 43.15
N PRO A 668 -3.05 -9.49 43.80
CA PRO A 668 -2.17 -8.53 43.15
C PRO A 668 -1.34 -9.08 41.98
N GLY A 669 -0.91 -10.34 42.03
CA GLY A 669 -0.16 -10.98 40.92
C GLY A 669 -0.94 -11.05 39.60
N VAL A 670 -2.27 -11.18 39.67
CA VAL A 670 -3.16 -11.23 38.49
C VAL A 670 -3.27 -9.84 37.84
N GLN A 671 -3.45 -8.79 38.65
CA GLN A 671 -3.44 -7.41 38.18
C GLN A 671 -2.06 -7.02 37.62
N LEU A 672 -0.98 -7.43 38.27
CA LEU A 672 0.39 -7.15 37.85
C LEU A 672 0.68 -7.73 36.45
N TRP A 673 0.24 -8.97 36.18
CA TRP A 673 0.37 -9.58 34.85
C TRP A 673 -0.39 -8.79 33.77
N ALA A 674 -1.65 -8.44 34.04
CA ALA A 674 -2.47 -7.67 33.11
C ALA A 674 -1.89 -6.28 32.80
N VAL A 675 -1.35 -5.58 33.81
CA VAL A 675 -0.67 -4.29 33.62
C VAL A 675 0.63 -4.44 32.81
N TRP A 676 1.44 -5.47 33.10
CA TRP A 676 2.68 -5.75 32.35
C TRP A 676 2.40 -6.08 30.88
N ALA A 677 1.37 -6.89 30.61
CA ALA A 677 0.89 -7.20 29.27
C ALA A 677 0.47 -5.93 28.51
N MET A 678 -0.35 -5.07 29.12
CA MET A 678 -0.76 -3.79 28.51
C MET A 678 0.45 -2.87 28.27
N GLN A 679 1.36 -2.72 29.24
CA GLN A 679 2.59 -1.93 29.12
C GLN A 679 3.44 -2.39 27.93
N HIS A 680 3.49 -3.70 27.69
CA HIS A 680 4.20 -4.30 26.56
C HIS A 680 3.61 -3.92 25.21
N VAL A 681 2.30 -4.04 24.98
CA VAL A 681 1.70 -3.70 23.67
C VAL A 681 1.65 -2.17 23.43
N CYS A 682 1.55 -1.36 24.49
CA CYS A 682 1.49 0.11 24.44
C CYS A 682 2.72 0.83 23.82
N SER A 683 3.69 0.09 23.28
CA SER A 683 5.09 0.49 23.30
C SER A 683 5.75 0.79 21.92
N LYS A 684 5.05 0.67 20.78
CA LYS A 684 5.70 0.60 19.45
C LYS A 684 5.18 1.48 18.28
N ASN A 685 4.25 2.44 18.43
CA ASN A 685 3.54 3.08 17.28
C ASN A 685 3.45 4.64 17.27
N ARG A 686 4.43 5.34 16.66
CA ARG A 686 4.54 6.82 16.63
C ARG A 686 3.81 7.54 15.46
N LYS A 687 2.51 7.89 15.56
CA LYS A 687 1.85 8.86 14.64
C LYS A 687 0.75 9.69 15.32
N LEU A 688 0.85 11.03 15.27
CA LEU A 688 -0.25 11.93 15.65
C LEU A 688 -1.33 11.93 14.55
N THR A 689 -2.43 11.25 14.86
CA THR A 689 -3.65 11.07 14.06
C THR A 689 -4.88 11.59 14.82
N ASP A 690 -6.04 11.71 14.17
CA ASP A 690 -7.32 12.10 14.78
C ASP A 690 -7.64 11.40 16.10
N ARG A 691 -7.35 10.09 16.18
CA ARG A 691 -7.62 9.26 17.35
C ARG A 691 -6.70 9.66 18.51
N THR A 692 -5.40 9.78 18.27
CA THR A 692 -4.44 10.28 19.27
C THR A 692 -4.62 11.78 19.60
N ALA A 693 -5.09 12.61 18.67
CA ALA A 693 -5.37 14.02 18.97
C ALA A 693 -6.59 14.16 19.90
N SER A 694 -7.46 13.14 19.98
CA SER A 694 -8.61 13.17 20.89
C SER A 694 -8.23 13.19 22.37
N ILE A 695 -7.00 12.79 22.72
CA ILE A 695 -6.42 12.84 24.08
C ILE A 695 -6.48 14.26 24.67
N PHE A 696 -6.31 15.29 23.84
CA PHE A 696 -6.28 16.68 24.29
C PHE A 696 -7.69 17.29 24.48
N ARG A 697 -8.77 16.51 24.27
CA ARG A 697 -10.16 16.95 24.44
C ARG A 697 -10.54 16.97 25.93
N GLY A 698 -10.85 18.16 26.46
CA GLY A 698 -11.34 18.33 27.83
C GLY A 698 -10.38 19.10 28.75
N ASN A 699 -10.91 19.53 29.90
CA ASN A 699 -10.30 20.57 30.73
C ASN A 699 -9.16 20.08 31.66
N GLN A 700 -8.77 18.80 31.59
CA GLN A 700 -7.73 18.23 32.48
C GLN A 700 -6.29 18.61 32.08
N MET A 701 -6.07 19.03 30.83
CA MET A 701 -4.77 19.53 30.36
C MET A 701 -4.84 21.05 30.12
N ASN A 702 -3.70 21.75 30.24
CA ASN A 702 -3.63 23.21 30.07
C ASN A 702 -2.45 23.57 29.15
N LEU A 703 -2.65 23.39 27.84
CA LEU A 703 -1.61 23.63 26.83
C LEU A 703 -1.41 25.13 26.59
N LYS A 704 -0.14 25.52 26.41
CA LYS A 704 0.27 26.88 25.99
C LYS A 704 1.04 26.91 24.67
N MET A 705 1.64 25.78 24.26
CA MET A 705 2.39 25.66 23.02
C MET A 705 2.01 24.35 22.34
N VAL A 706 1.80 24.37 21.03
CA VAL A 706 1.41 23.19 20.24
C VAL A 706 2.28 23.11 19.01
N ASN A 707 3.12 22.07 18.92
CA ASN A 707 3.84 21.72 17.70
C ASN A 707 3.21 20.45 17.11
N ILE A 708 2.67 20.59 15.90
CA ILE A 708 2.04 19.52 15.12
C ILE A 708 2.68 19.40 13.73
N GLN A 709 3.95 19.77 13.58
CA GLN A 709 4.66 19.70 12.29
C GLN A 709 4.47 18.33 11.61
N LYS A 710 4.08 18.35 10.33
CA LYS A 710 3.88 17.14 9.49
C LYS A 710 2.85 16.14 10.06
N ALA A 711 1.99 16.55 10.99
CA ALA A 711 0.93 15.70 11.52
C ALA A 711 -0.17 15.42 10.48
N LYS A 712 -0.84 14.26 10.62
CA LYS A 712 -2.02 13.90 9.82
C LYS A 712 -3.25 13.87 10.72
N ILE A 713 -3.79 15.06 10.97
CA ILE A 713 -5.00 15.27 11.77
C ILE A 713 -6.04 16.04 10.95
N SER A 714 -7.33 15.84 11.22
CA SER A 714 -8.41 16.59 10.59
C SER A 714 -8.72 17.91 11.30
N ALA A 715 -9.37 18.84 10.58
CA ALA A 715 -10.01 20.03 11.14
C ALA A 715 -10.82 19.74 12.41
N ALA A 716 -11.72 18.76 12.37
CA ALA A 716 -12.59 18.41 13.49
C ALA A 716 -11.81 17.83 14.69
N ALA A 717 -10.70 17.13 14.45
CA ALA A 717 -9.81 16.67 15.50
C ALA A 717 -9.05 17.85 16.12
N PHE A 718 -8.42 18.71 15.30
CA PHE A 718 -7.67 19.89 15.74
C PHE A 718 -8.51 20.84 16.59
N ILE A 719 -9.72 21.18 16.14
CA ILE A 719 -10.62 22.10 16.84
C ILE A 719 -10.96 21.56 18.24
N LYS A 720 -11.40 20.30 18.31
CA LYS A 720 -11.79 19.66 19.58
C LYS A 720 -10.60 19.43 20.51
N ALA A 721 -9.42 19.15 19.95
CA ALA A 721 -8.20 18.85 20.71
C ALA A 721 -7.56 20.11 21.30
N PHE A 722 -7.38 21.16 20.50
CA PHE A 722 -6.46 22.25 20.82
C PHE A 722 -7.15 23.60 21.07
N CYS A 723 -8.28 23.88 20.43
CA CYS A 723 -8.84 25.26 20.40
C CYS A 723 -9.55 25.69 21.70
N HIS A 724 -9.78 24.78 22.65
CA HIS A 724 -10.27 25.12 23.99
C HIS A 724 -9.15 25.48 24.98
N HIS A 725 -7.89 25.19 24.64
CA HIS A 725 -6.72 25.50 25.48
C HIS A 725 -6.30 26.98 25.42
N LYS A 726 -5.46 27.38 26.39
CA LYS A 726 -4.90 28.73 26.48
C LYS A 726 -3.58 28.85 25.69
N LEU A 727 -3.69 28.66 24.37
CA LEU A 727 -2.55 28.61 23.42
C LEU A 727 -1.90 29.98 23.16
N LEU A 728 -0.59 30.05 23.42
CA LEU A 728 0.29 31.18 23.12
C LEU A 728 1.09 30.98 21.82
N GLU A 729 1.47 29.74 21.48
CA GLU A 729 2.31 29.46 20.30
C GLU A 729 1.86 28.19 19.59
N ILE A 730 1.81 28.24 18.25
CA ILE A 730 1.40 27.12 17.42
C ILE A 730 2.33 26.99 16.21
N ASP A 731 2.86 25.80 16.01
CA ASP A 731 3.59 25.41 14.83
C ASP A 731 2.87 24.26 14.13
N ALA A 732 2.28 24.57 12.97
CA ALA A 732 1.60 23.64 12.09
C ALA A 732 2.30 23.56 10.72
N THR A 733 3.62 23.71 10.69
CA THR A 733 4.43 23.63 9.46
C THR A 733 4.28 22.27 8.78
N GLY A 734 3.84 22.29 7.52
CA GLY A 734 3.72 21.12 6.65
C GLY A 734 2.72 20.07 7.12
N VAL A 735 1.70 20.44 7.91
CA VAL A 735 0.60 19.50 8.24
C VAL A 735 -0.09 18.97 6.98
N HIS A 736 -0.62 17.75 7.06
CA HIS A 736 -1.31 17.12 5.95
C HIS A 736 -2.52 17.95 5.48
N SER A 737 -2.92 17.80 4.22
CA SER A 737 -4.02 18.54 3.59
C SER A 737 -5.40 18.38 4.25
N ASP A 738 -5.52 17.48 5.23
CA ASP A 738 -6.75 17.23 5.99
C ASP A 738 -6.98 18.28 7.10
N LEU A 739 -5.96 19.11 7.39
CA LEU A 739 -6.03 20.31 8.23
C LEU A 739 -5.50 21.52 7.43
N PRO A 740 -6.32 22.12 6.55
CA PRO A 740 -5.92 23.30 5.78
C PRO A 740 -5.96 24.58 6.64
N ILE A 741 -5.24 25.63 6.20
CA ILE A 741 -5.13 26.89 6.96
C ILE A 741 -6.48 27.53 7.35
N PRO A 742 -7.52 27.58 6.48
CA PRO A 742 -8.83 28.12 6.87
C PRO A 742 -9.45 27.42 8.08
N ASP A 743 -9.22 26.11 8.25
CA ASP A 743 -9.74 25.32 9.37
C ASP A 743 -8.91 25.49 10.65
N ILE A 744 -7.60 25.65 10.51
CA ILE A 744 -6.73 26.08 11.63
C ILE A 744 -7.21 27.45 12.13
N LEU A 745 -7.37 28.42 11.22
CA LEU A 745 -7.80 29.77 11.57
C LEU A 745 -9.22 29.79 12.15
N SER A 746 -10.19 29.06 11.58
CA SER A 746 -11.56 29.02 12.12
C SER A 746 -11.59 28.40 13.53
N GLY A 747 -10.78 27.35 13.76
CA GLY A 747 -10.58 26.75 15.07
C GLY A 747 -10.02 27.74 16.09
N LEU A 748 -8.90 28.40 15.78
CA LEU A 748 -8.26 29.36 16.69
C LEU A 748 -9.14 30.59 16.95
N CYS A 749 -9.87 31.04 15.93
CA CYS A 749 -10.83 32.13 16.04
C CYS A 749 -12.09 31.76 16.84
N SER A 750 -12.37 30.47 17.10
CA SER A 750 -13.49 30.09 17.98
C SER A 750 -13.27 30.46 19.45
N SER A 751 -12.02 30.74 19.86
CA SER A 751 -11.67 31.11 21.24
C SER A 751 -11.25 32.58 21.34
N SER A 752 -12.07 33.38 22.02
CA SER A 752 -11.77 34.79 22.31
C SER A 752 -10.48 34.98 23.12
N TRP A 753 -10.09 33.97 23.92
CA TRP A 753 -8.81 34.00 24.64
C TRP A 753 -7.64 33.85 23.67
N ILE A 754 -7.70 32.88 22.75
CA ILE A 754 -6.65 32.66 21.73
C ILE A 754 -6.52 33.90 20.82
N GLN A 755 -7.64 34.47 20.37
CA GLN A 755 -7.66 35.72 19.59
C GLN A 755 -6.83 36.86 20.22
N GLN A 756 -6.85 36.99 21.55
CA GLN A 756 -6.16 38.07 22.27
C GLN A 756 -4.75 37.70 22.74
N ASN A 757 -4.41 36.42 22.85
CA ASN A 757 -3.20 35.97 23.55
C ASN A 757 -2.24 35.10 22.71
N LEU A 758 -2.66 34.56 21.57
CA LEU A 758 -1.79 33.82 20.65
C LEU A 758 -0.69 34.76 20.14
N ARG A 759 0.58 34.44 20.42
CA ARG A 759 1.76 35.25 20.08
C ARG A 759 2.47 34.78 18.82
N SER A 760 2.52 33.47 18.59
CA SER A 760 3.25 32.88 17.47
C SER A 760 2.39 31.88 16.70
N LEU A 761 2.39 31.97 15.37
CA LEU A 761 1.70 31.06 14.46
C LEU A 761 2.58 30.77 13.23
N LEU A 762 3.03 29.53 13.09
CA LEU A 762 3.81 29.05 11.95
C LEU A 762 2.96 28.10 11.10
N LEU A 763 2.79 28.41 9.82
CA LEU A 763 1.91 27.71 8.87
C LEU A 763 2.65 27.29 7.60
N ASP A 764 3.98 27.17 7.69
CA ASP A 764 4.85 27.06 6.52
C ASP A 764 4.55 25.79 5.71
N SER A 765 4.45 25.91 4.39
CA SER A 765 4.08 24.83 3.45
C SER A 765 2.76 24.12 3.76
N THR A 766 1.85 24.73 4.52
CA THR A 766 0.53 24.18 4.83
C THR A 766 -0.50 24.58 3.76
N SER A 767 -1.39 23.64 3.42
CA SER A 767 -2.30 23.79 2.28
C SER A 767 -3.41 24.85 2.47
N VAL A 768 -3.76 25.51 1.37
CA VAL A 768 -4.93 26.39 1.24
C VAL A 768 -5.78 25.87 0.05
N PRO A 769 -7.02 25.40 0.28
CA PRO A 769 -7.91 24.92 -0.79
C PRO A 769 -8.27 26.05 -1.77
N GLN A 770 -8.37 25.71 -3.07
CA GLN A 770 -8.56 26.70 -4.16
C GLN A 770 -9.85 27.53 -4.04
N ASP A 771 -10.91 26.98 -3.44
CA ASP A 771 -12.21 27.65 -3.26
C ASP A 771 -12.30 28.53 -1.99
N SER A 772 -11.20 28.64 -1.21
CA SER A 772 -11.19 29.38 0.05
C SER A 772 -11.27 30.89 -0.18
N ARG A 773 -12.32 31.54 0.33
CA ARG A 773 -12.36 33.01 0.43
C ARG A 773 -11.42 33.49 1.55
N ARG A 774 -10.85 34.70 1.37
CA ARG A 774 -9.94 35.48 2.25
C ARG A 774 -9.67 34.91 3.65
N LEU A 775 -8.39 34.76 3.99
CA LEU A 775 -7.96 34.19 5.27
C LEU A 775 -8.22 35.16 6.44
N SER A 776 -8.88 34.66 7.50
CA SER A 776 -9.41 35.45 8.62
C SER A 776 -8.38 35.86 9.70
N PHE A 777 -7.14 36.16 9.33
CA PHE A 777 -6.07 36.48 10.28
C PHE A 777 -6.38 37.65 11.23
N GLY A 778 -7.15 38.66 10.77
CA GLY A 778 -7.47 39.90 11.51
C GLY A 778 -8.10 39.72 12.90
N GLN A 779 -8.66 38.55 13.21
CA GLN A 779 -9.22 38.26 14.54
C GLN A 779 -8.13 37.91 15.58
N LEU A 780 -6.92 37.53 15.15
CA LEU A 780 -5.82 37.10 16.02
C LEU A 780 -5.03 38.31 16.56
N THR A 781 -5.72 39.26 17.19
CA THR A 781 -5.17 40.53 17.71
C THR A 781 -3.92 40.39 18.61
N GLY A 782 -3.72 39.27 19.29
CA GLY A 782 -2.53 38.97 20.10
C GLY A 782 -1.25 38.69 19.31
N LEU A 783 -1.37 38.41 18.01
CA LEU A 783 -0.32 37.79 17.20
C LEU A 783 0.88 38.74 16.98
N ARG A 784 2.07 38.22 17.30
CA ARG A 784 3.36 38.92 17.17
C ARG A 784 4.24 38.34 16.08
N VAL A 785 4.18 37.03 15.88
CA VAL A 785 4.99 36.28 14.91
C VAL A 785 4.04 35.49 14.01
N LEU A 786 4.12 35.74 12.70
CA LEU A 786 3.43 34.96 11.68
C LEU A 786 4.43 34.49 10.62
N SER A 787 4.41 33.20 10.32
CA SER A 787 5.13 32.62 9.17
C SER A 787 4.15 31.89 8.26
N VAL A 788 4.18 32.25 6.98
CA VAL A 788 3.39 31.65 5.90
C VAL A 788 4.30 31.33 4.69
N PHE A 789 5.52 30.84 4.96
CA PHE A 789 6.48 30.50 3.92
C PHE A 789 5.91 29.40 3.01
N ASN A 790 5.99 29.59 1.69
CA ASN A 790 5.52 28.61 0.70
C ASN A 790 4.00 28.28 0.83
N VAL A 791 3.19 29.29 1.18
CA VAL A 791 1.72 29.21 1.28
C VAL A 791 1.07 30.03 0.15
N CYS A 792 -0.13 29.64 -0.30
CA CYS A 792 -0.97 30.42 -1.23
C CYS A 792 -1.58 31.68 -0.58
N PHE A 793 -0.72 32.57 -0.07
CA PHE A 793 -1.07 33.79 0.65
C PHE A 793 -0.98 35.00 -0.30
N HIS A 794 -2.04 35.81 -0.37
CA HIS A 794 -2.18 36.89 -1.36
C HIS A 794 -2.04 38.28 -0.73
N THR A 795 -1.97 39.32 -1.57
CA THR A 795 -1.96 40.73 -1.11
C THR A 795 -3.19 41.11 -0.27
N GLU A 796 -4.35 40.49 -0.49
CA GLU A 796 -5.54 40.71 0.35
C GLU A 796 -5.35 40.17 1.77
N ASP A 797 -4.71 39.00 1.91
CA ASP A 797 -4.39 38.41 3.21
C ASP A 797 -3.30 39.23 3.92
N LEU A 798 -2.32 39.76 3.17
CA LEU A 798 -1.32 40.70 3.69
C LEU A 798 -1.96 42.00 4.20
N ALA A 799 -2.97 42.53 3.52
CA ALA A 799 -3.71 43.71 3.98
C ALA A 799 -4.44 43.45 5.31
N ASN A 800 -4.95 42.23 5.51
CA ASN A 800 -5.57 41.80 6.76
C ASN A 800 -4.52 41.67 7.88
N VAL A 801 -3.45 40.90 7.64
CA VAL A 801 -2.34 40.70 8.60
C VAL A 801 -1.67 42.02 9.01
N SER A 802 -1.50 42.97 8.09
CA SER A 802 -0.85 44.26 8.38
C SER A 802 -1.68 45.17 9.30
N GLN A 803 -2.94 44.85 9.57
CA GLN A 803 -3.78 45.55 10.56
C GLN A 803 -3.61 45.01 11.99
N LEU A 804 -2.98 43.85 12.18
CA LEU A 804 -2.82 43.22 13.51
C LEU A 804 -1.97 44.11 14.43
N PRO A 805 -2.47 44.48 15.63
CA PRO A 805 -1.90 45.56 16.44
C PRO A 805 -0.55 45.19 17.09
N ASN A 806 -0.27 43.91 17.27
CA ASN A 806 0.92 43.40 17.95
C ASN A 806 1.96 42.77 17.00
N LEU A 807 1.76 42.79 15.68
CA LEU A 807 2.63 42.12 14.73
C LEU A 807 4.04 42.72 14.71
N GLU A 808 5.03 41.93 15.14
CA GLU A 808 6.45 42.31 15.22
C GLU A 808 7.29 41.59 14.15
N ASN A 809 6.99 40.33 13.84
CA ASN A 809 7.75 39.49 12.90
C ASN A 809 6.80 38.87 11.86
N LEU A 810 7.16 39.00 10.58
CA LEU A 810 6.37 38.48 9.47
C LEU A 810 7.27 37.83 8.41
N ASP A 811 6.99 36.57 8.09
CA ASP A 811 7.57 35.87 6.93
C ASP A 811 6.49 35.61 5.87
N ILE A 812 6.67 36.21 4.69
CA ILE A 812 5.81 36.03 3.50
C ILE A 812 6.58 35.41 2.33
N SER A 813 7.66 34.68 2.61
CA SER A 813 8.55 34.14 1.58
C SER A 813 7.87 33.11 0.67
N ASN A 814 8.15 33.15 -0.64
CA ASN A 814 7.53 32.30 -1.68
C ASN A 814 5.98 32.26 -1.64
N THR A 815 5.35 33.40 -1.38
CA THR A 815 3.88 33.57 -1.42
C THR A 815 3.39 34.16 -2.75
N LEU A 816 2.08 34.40 -2.86
CA LEU A 816 1.40 35.00 -4.02
C LEU A 816 1.14 36.51 -3.84
N VAL A 817 1.88 37.17 -2.95
CA VAL A 817 1.82 38.62 -2.73
C VAL A 817 2.33 39.36 -3.96
N THR A 818 1.48 40.21 -4.54
CA THR A 818 1.82 41.05 -5.72
C THR A 818 2.19 42.48 -5.33
N ASN A 819 1.76 42.94 -4.15
CA ASN A 819 1.97 44.28 -3.64
C ASN A 819 2.11 44.26 -2.10
N ILE A 820 3.18 44.89 -1.59
CA ILE A 820 3.55 44.97 -0.16
C ILE A 820 3.16 46.29 0.53
N SER A 821 2.48 47.22 -0.15
CA SER A 821 2.14 48.55 0.40
C SER A 821 1.29 48.48 1.67
N ALA A 822 0.58 47.37 1.89
CA ALA A 822 -0.13 47.07 3.13
C ALA A 822 0.77 47.13 4.39
N LEU A 823 2.06 46.82 4.28
CA LEU A 823 3.02 46.87 5.39
C LEU A 823 3.17 48.27 6.00
N LEU A 824 2.76 49.33 5.29
CA LEU A 824 2.71 50.68 5.85
C LEU A 824 1.75 50.78 7.07
N ASN A 825 0.76 49.89 7.17
CA ASN A 825 -0.14 49.79 8.33
C ASN A 825 0.53 49.21 9.59
N CYS A 826 1.70 48.57 9.45
CA CYS A 826 2.50 48.02 10.55
C CYS A 826 3.91 48.64 10.69
N LYS A 827 4.19 49.73 9.98
CA LYS A 827 5.53 50.36 9.88
C LYS A 827 6.20 50.72 11.21
N ASP A 828 5.40 51.13 12.20
CA ASP A 828 5.89 51.59 13.50
C ASP A 828 6.13 50.44 14.51
N ARG A 829 5.76 49.20 14.16
CA ARG A 829 5.87 48.01 15.04
C ARG A 829 6.60 46.81 14.44
N LEU A 830 6.66 46.69 13.11
CA LEU A 830 7.34 45.58 12.44
C LEU A 830 8.87 45.67 12.65
N LYS A 831 9.44 44.62 13.26
CA LYS A 831 10.87 44.47 13.60
C LYS A 831 11.58 43.47 12.68
N SER A 832 10.89 42.43 12.22
CA SER A 832 11.44 41.44 11.28
C SER A 832 10.53 41.24 10.09
N LEU A 833 11.11 41.26 8.89
CA LEU A 833 10.40 41.04 7.63
C LEU A 833 11.24 40.12 6.73
N THR A 834 10.68 38.95 6.41
CA THR A 834 11.27 38.00 5.45
C THR A 834 10.43 37.98 4.19
N MET A 835 11.08 38.20 3.04
CA MET A 835 10.49 38.28 1.71
C MET A 835 11.28 37.43 0.70
N HIS A 836 11.80 36.28 1.15
CA HIS A 836 12.63 35.42 0.31
C HIS A 836 11.83 34.88 -0.89
N TYR A 837 12.37 35.00 -2.10
CA TYR A 837 11.81 34.43 -3.33
C TYR A 837 10.34 34.85 -3.62
N LEU A 838 10.01 36.15 -3.51
CA LEU A 838 8.68 36.71 -3.85
C LEU A 838 8.43 36.81 -5.37
N LYS A 839 8.33 35.66 -6.06
CA LYS A 839 8.13 35.54 -7.52
C LYS A 839 6.94 36.32 -8.10
N CYS A 840 5.92 36.64 -7.28
CA CYS A 840 4.67 37.29 -7.72
C CYS A 840 4.66 38.81 -7.55
N LEU A 841 5.70 39.41 -6.95
CA LEU A 841 5.74 40.84 -6.63
C LEU A 841 5.79 41.69 -7.91
N THR A 842 4.70 42.41 -8.22
CA THR A 842 4.56 43.22 -9.45
C THR A 842 4.91 44.69 -9.27
N MET A 843 5.21 45.12 -8.04
CA MET A 843 5.62 46.49 -7.74
C MET A 843 6.94 46.86 -8.40
N THR A 844 7.05 48.10 -8.89
CA THR A 844 8.33 48.63 -9.36
C THR A 844 9.31 48.83 -8.20
N LYS A 845 10.61 48.73 -8.48
CA LYS A 845 11.69 48.85 -7.49
C LYS A 845 11.60 50.16 -6.66
N PRO A 846 11.30 51.34 -7.24
CA PRO A 846 11.10 52.56 -6.47
C PRO A 846 9.90 52.50 -5.51
N GLN A 847 8.81 51.80 -5.88
CA GLN A 847 7.65 51.61 -4.99
C GLN A 847 8.00 50.68 -3.82
N ILE A 848 8.72 49.57 -4.08
CA ILE A 848 9.18 48.64 -3.04
C ILE A 848 10.10 49.37 -2.04
N LEU A 849 11.09 50.11 -2.55
CA LEU A 849 12.00 50.92 -1.71
C LEU A 849 11.27 52.04 -0.97
N GLY A 850 10.21 52.60 -1.56
CA GLY A 850 9.32 53.56 -0.90
C GLY A 850 8.64 52.98 0.34
N VAL A 851 8.16 51.73 0.27
CA VAL A 851 7.60 51.02 1.43
C VAL A 851 8.69 50.72 2.46
N ILE A 852 9.82 50.13 2.05
CA ILE A 852 10.91 49.75 2.97
C ILE A 852 11.48 50.97 3.72
N ARG A 853 11.53 52.15 3.09
CA ARG A 853 11.99 53.41 3.72
C ARG A 853 11.11 53.86 4.89
N GLU A 854 9.81 53.54 4.85
CA GLU A 854 8.89 53.88 5.94
C GLU A 854 8.93 52.88 7.10
N LEU A 855 9.47 51.67 6.91
CA LEU A 855 9.63 50.63 7.95
C LEU A 855 10.81 50.95 8.90
N LYS A 856 10.76 52.10 9.57
CA LYS A 856 11.88 52.64 10.39
C LYS A 856 12.18 51.84 11.66
N CYS A 857 11.27 50.96 12.08
CA CYS A 857 11.45 50.06 13.23
C CYS A 857 12.11 48.72 12.87
N LEU A 858 12.38 48.46 11.59
CA LEU A 858 12.88 47.18 11.13
C LEU A 858 14.34 46.94 11.56
N LEU A 859 14.56 45.83 12.26
CA LEU A 859 15.85 45.34 12.76
C LEU A 859 16.42 44.22 11.86
N HIS A 860 15.54 43.39 11.30
CA HIS A 860 15.87 42.27 10.44
C HIS A 860 15.13 42.39 9.11
N LEU A 861 15.87 42.41 8.00
CA LEU A 861 15.31 42.36 6.65
C LEU A 861 15.96 41.22 5.87
N ASP A 862 15.13 40.40 5.24
CA ASP A 862 15.57 39.41 4.26
C ASP A 862 14.80 39.65 2.96
N ILE A 863 15.54 40.05 1.92
CA ILE A 863 15.08 40.18 0.53
C ILE A 863 15.89 39.27 -0.39
N SER A 864 16.45 38.19 0.17
CA SER A 864 17.25 37.23 -0.57
C SER A 864 16.41 36.53 -1.63
N ASP A 865 17.01 36.24 -2.79
CA ASP A 865 16.28 35.76 -3.95
C ASP A 865 17.02 34.61 -4.63
N HIS A 866 16.33 33.88 -5.50
CA HIS A 866 17.00 32.88 -6.32
C HIS A 866 17.82 33.56 -7.40
N ARG A 867 19.08 33.15 -7.57
CA ARG A 867 20.02 33.63 -8.62
C ARG A 867 19.46 33.64 -10.07
N GLN A 868 18.35 32.94 -10.31
CA GLN A 868 17.66 32.85 -11.60
C GLN A 868 16.71 34.04 -11.85
N LEU A 869 16.13 34.65 -10.80
CA LEU A 869 15.28 35.84 -10.92
C LEU A 869 16.09 37.12 -11.17
N LYS A 870 17.40 37.12 -10.86
CA LYS A 870 18.36 38.21 -11.13
C LYS A 870 17.92 39.58 -10.56
N SER A 871 17.16 39.59 -9.47
CA SER A 871 16.67 40.83 -8.84
C SER A 871 17.82 41.76 -8.41
N ASP A 872 17.79 43.00 -8.91
CA ASP A 872 18.67 44.12 -8.55
C ASP A 872 18.03 45.03 -7.49
N LEU A 873 16.94 44.59 -6.84
CA LEU A 873 16.31 45.32 -5.73
C LEU A 873 17.31 45.61 -4.61
N ALA A 874 18.13 44.61 -4.26
CA ALA A 874 19.19 44.76 -3.26
C ALA A 874 20.26 45.79 -3.67
N PHE A 875 20.63 45.84 -4.96
CA PHE A 875 21.58 46.83 -5.47
C PHE A 875 21.04 48.25 -5.32
N HIS A 876 19.78 48.50 -5.70
CA HIS A 876 19.15 49.80 -5.50
C HIS A 876 18.90 50.15 -4.02
N LEU A 877 18.71 49.14 -3.14
CA LEU A 877 18.60 49.34 -1.70
C LEU A 877 19.91 49.83 -1.08
N LEU A 878 21.05 49.21 -1.44
CA LEU A 878 22.38 49.60 -0.94
C LEU A 878 22.77 51.03 -1.32
N GLN A 879 22.25 51.56 -2.43
CA GLN A 879 22.46 52.95 -2.86
C GLN A 879 21.70 54.00 -2.02
N GLN A 880 20.71 53.60 -1.22
CA GLN A 880 19.91 54.53 -0.41
C GLN A 880 20.63 54.89 0.90
N LYS A 881 20.94 56.16 1.10
CA LYS A 881 21.57 56.64 2.35
C LYS A 881 20.63 56.50 3.56
N ASP A 882 19.38 56.95 3.42
CA ASP A 882 18.43 57.12 4.53
C ASP A 882 17.43 55.97 4.71
N ILE A 883 17.74 54.77 4.18
CA ILE A 883 16.89 53.57 4.32
C ILE A 883 17.32 52.74 5.54
N LEU A 884 16.39 52.07 6.24
CA LEU A 884 16.69 51.11 7.32
C LEU A 884 17.73 51.63 8.35
N PRO A 885 17.41 52.64 9.16
CA PRO A 885 18.38 53.24 10.09
C PRO A 885 18.73 52.34 11.29
N LYS A 886 17.94 51.30 11.58
CA LYS A 886 18.09 50.41 12.75
C LYS A 886 18.42 48.94 12.39
N VAL A 887 18.65 48.62 11.11
CA VAL A 887 18.88 47.23 10.69
C VAL A 887 20.19 46.69 11.26
N VAL A 888 20.09 45.53 11.92
CA VAL A 888 21.22 44.77 12.48
C VAL A 888 21.48 43.46 11.72
N SER A 889 20.55 43.07 10.84
CA SER A 889 20.60 41.85 10.05
C SER A 889 19.99 42.10 8.67
N LEU A 890 20.79 41.95 7.61
CA LEU A 890 20.34 42.15 6.23
C LEU A 890 20.70 40.94 5.36
N ASP A 891 19.73 40.24 4.79
CA ASP A 891 19.97 39.22 3.79
C ASP A 891 19.61 39.72 2.38
N ILE A 892 20.61 39.69 1.49
CA ILE A 892 20.53 40.07 0.08
C ILE A 892 21.12 38.99 -0.84
N SER A 893 21.24 37.76 -0.33
CA SER A 893 21.79 36.62 -1.07
C SER A 893 21.04 36.37 -2.39
N GLY A 894 21.77 36.02 -3.45
CA GLY A 894 21.27 35.80 -4.80
C GLY A 894 20.85 37.05 -5.58
N GLY A 895 20.98 38.25 -5.01
CA GLY A 895 20.79 39.52 -5.71
C GLY A 895 21.85 39.79 -6.79
N SER A 896 21.47 40.51 -7.84
CA SER A 896 22.38 40.88 -8.93
C SER A 896 23.09 42.22 -8.69
N CYS A 897 24.26 42.39 -9.30
CA CYS A 897 25.06 43.63 -9.27
C CYS A 897 25.54 44.10 -7.88
N ILE A 898 25.60 43.19 -6.89
CA ILE A 898 26.03 43.51 -5.53
C ILE A 898 27.56 43.50 -5.43
N THR A 899 28.18 44.68 -5.38
CA THR A 899 29.63 44.84 -5.21
C THR A 899 30.04 44.99 -3.74
N ASP A 900 31.28 44.61 -3.44
CA ASP A 900 31.89 44.74 -2.12
C ASP A 900 31.89 46.18 -1.59
N GLY A 901 32.27 47.17 -2.42
CA GLY A 901 32.26 48.59 -2.06
C GLY A 901 30.86 49.13 -1.73
N ALA A 902 29.81 48.65 -2.41
CA ALA A 902 28.42 49.05 -2.11
C ALA A 902 27.95 48.50 -0.76
N VAL A 903 28.24 47.23 -0.49
CA VAL A 903 27.95 46.58 0.80
C VAL A 903 28.77 47.22 1.93
N GLU A 904 30.05 47.53 1.68
CA GLU A 904 30.91 48.20 2.67
C GLU A 904 30.35 49.57 3.04
N GLN A 905 30.01 50.42 2.06
CA GLN A 905 29.47 51.75 2.31
C GLN A 905 28.19 51.70 3.15
N PHE A 906 27.32 50.71 2.87
CA PHE A 906 26.08 50.49 3.63
C PHE A 906 26.34 50.08 5.09
N ILE A 907 27.33 49.21 5.33
CA ILE A 907 27.71 48.76 6.69
C ILE A 907 28.48 49.86 7.45
N ARG A 908 29.33 50.65 6.80
CA ARG A 908 30.05 51.78 7.45
C ARG A 908 29.07 52.80 8.06
N GLN A 909 27.90 53.00 7.45
CA GLN A 909 26.83 53.85 7.97
C GLN A 909 26.04 53.20 9.15
N ARG A 910 26.19 51.89 9.38
CA ARG A 910 25.40 51.08 10.31
C ARG A 910 26.31 50.21 11.19
N PRO A 911 27.02 50.81 12.18
CA PRO A 911 27.99 50.09 13.01
C PRO A 911 27.38 49.00 13.90
N ALA A 912 26.05 49.02 14.10
CA ALA A 912 25.32 47.98 14.83
C ALA A 912 25.01 46.71 13.99
N MET A 913 25.49 46.62 12.75
CA MET A 913 25.27 45.46 11.88
C MET A 913 25.96 44.19 12.44
N GLN A 914 25.18 43.13 12.65
CA GLN A 914 25.62 41.85 13.21
C GLN A 914 25.64 40.71 12.18
N PHE A 915 24.81 40.80 11.13
CA PHE A 915 24.70 39.77 10.10
C PHE A 915 24.46 40.36 8.70
N VAL A 916 25.18 39.86 7.70
CA VAL A 916 24.85 40.09 6.28
C VAL A 916 24.87 38.78 5.48
N GLY A 917 23.80 38.52 4.73
CA GLY A 917 23.72 37.42 3.76
C GLY A 917 24.10 37.90 2.36
N LEU A 918 25.13 37.29 1.77
CA LEU A 918 25.73 37.63 0.48
C LEU A 918 25.93 36.41 -0.44
N LEU A 919 25.45 35.21 -0.08
CA LEU A 919 25.67 34.00 -0.89
C LEU A 919 25.11 34.19 -2.31
N ALA A 920 25.77 33.64 -3.33
CA ALA A 920 25.40 33.82 -4.74
C ALA A 920 25.44 35.28 -5.26
N THR A 921 26.25 36.15 -4.65
CA THR A 921 26.52 37.53 -5.10
C THR A 921 28.02 37.78 -5.27
N ASP A 922 28.42 38.75 -6.10
CA ASP A 922 29.84 39.05 -6.36
C ASP A 922 30.58 39.48 -5.06
N ALA A 923 29.95 40.33 -4.25
CA ALA A 923 30.44 40.71 -2.91
C ALA A 923 30.63 39.51 -1.96
N GLY A 924 29.79 38.47 -2.09
CA GLY A 924 29.84 37.27 -1.27
C GLY A 924 30.99 36.32 -1.58
N TYR A 925 31.76 36.58 -2.63
CA TYR A 925 32.98 35.84 -2.97
C TYR A 925 34.26 36.69 -2.81
N SER A 926 34.16 37.89 -2.21
CA SER A 926 35.30 38.75 -1.89
C SER A 926 35.88 38.44 -0.50
N ASP A 927 37.20 38.36 -0.40
CA ASP A 927 37.93 38.19 0.87
C ASP A 927 37.81 39.40 1.81
N PHE A 928 37.32 40.54 1.30
CA PHE A 928 37.24 41.81 2.01
C PHE A 928 36.55 41.71 3.39
N PHE A 929 35.47 40.93 3.49
CA PHE A 929 34.71 40.82 4.75
C PHE A 929 35.31 39.85 5.77
N THR A 930 36.31 39.05 5.40
CA THR A 930 36.87 37.98 6.24
C THR A 930 37.65 38.51 7.45
N ALA A 931 38.08 39.78 7.43
CA ALA A 931 38.85 40.42 8.51
C ALA A 931 38.02 41.24 9.52
N LYS A 932 36.69 41.39 9.32
CA LYS A 932 35.88 42.34 10.09
C LYS A 932 35.27 41.73 11.37
N GLN A 933 35.94 41.94 12.50
CA GLN A 933 35.50 41.43 13.81
C GLN A 933 34.05 41.81 14.14
N GLY A 934 33.28 40.85 14.69
CA GLY A 934 31.90 41.03 15.16
C GLY A 934 30.80 40.88 14.10
N LEU A 935 31.14 40.88 12.80
CA LEU A 935 30.16 40.73 11.72
C LEU A 935 30.10 39.28 11.21
N ARG A 936 28.93 38.65 11.26
CA ARG A 936 28.69 37.35 10.60
C ARG A 936 28.30 37.54 9.15
N VAL A 937 28.95 36.82 8.24
CA VAL A 937 28.68 36.90 6.80
C VAL A 937 28.38 35.51 6.25
N ALA A 938 27.18 35.31 5.73
CA ALA A 938 26.83 34.10 4.97
C ALA A 938 27.22 34.32 3.50
N GLY A 939 28.21 33.59 3.02
CA GLY A 939 28.85 33.83 1.72
C GLY A 939 29.62 32.62 1.22
N GLY A 940 30.53 32.84 0.27
CA GLY A 940 31.29 31.78 -0.40
C GLY A 940 32.77 32.07 -0.60
N ALA A 941 33.31 33.16 -0.05
CA ALA A 941 34.74 33.51 -0.18
C ALA A 941 35.65 32.63 0.68
N SER A 942 35.19 32.21 1.87
CA SER A 942 35.99 31.43 2.82
C SER A 942 35.15 30.39 3.57
N MET A 943 35.80 29.39 4.15
CA MET A 943 35.13 28.29 4.88
C MET A 943 34.25 28.79 6.03
N GLY A 944 34.61 29.89 6.69
CA GLY A 944 33.78 30.53 7.71
C GLY A 944 32.46 31.08 7.16
N GLN A 945 32.52 31.72 5.98
CA GLN A 945 31.33 32.24 5.30
C GLN A 945 30.43 31.11 4.76
N ILE A 946 31.03 30.05 4.21
CA ILE A 946 30.32 28.84 3.73
C ILE A 946 29.62 28.14 4.90
N SER A 947 30.27 28.08 6.08
CA SER A 947 29.68 27.50 7.29
C SER A 947 28.49 28.31 7.81
N GLU A 948 28.60 29.63 7.89
CA GLU A 948 27.45 30.48 8.25
C GLU A 948 26.31 30.33 7.21
N ALA A 949 26.63 30.26 5.92
CA ALA A 949 25.64 30.04 4.86
C ALA A 949 24.89 28.70 5.00
N LEU A 950 25.60 27.58 5.18
CA LEU A 950 24.97 26.27 5.40
C LEU A 950 24.14 26.24 6.71
N SER A 951 24.58 26.96 7.75
CA SER A 951 23.84 27.06 9.02
C SER A 951 22.58 27.93 8.91
N ARG A 952 22.58 28.97 8.09
CA ARG A 952 21.44 29.89 7.93
C ARG A 952 20.41 29.39 6.94
N TYR A 953 20.86 28.73 5.88
CA TYR A 953 20.01 28.37 4.76
C TYR A 953 19.53 26.92 4.77
N GLY A 954 19.69 26.20 5.88
CA GLY A 954 19.35 24.77 6.02
C GLY A 954 17.96 24.33 5.55
N ASN A 955 16.99 25.24 5.39
CA ASN A 955 15.64 24.97 4.86
C ASN A 955 15.38 25.57 3.45
N ARG A 956 16.38 26.19 2.81
CA ARG A 956 16.29 26.85 1.50
C ARG A 956 17.18 26.12 0.49
N SER A 957 16.60 25.18 -0.27
CA SER A 957 17.38 24.25 -1.10
C SER A 957 18.28 24.95 -2.13
N CYS A 958 17.82 26.08 -2.69
CA CYS A 958 18.58 26.89 -3.65
C CYS A 958 19.92 27.40 -3.09
N PHE A 959 19.92 27.90 -1.85
CA PHE A 959 21.12 28.38 -1.17
C PHE A 959 21.93 27.23 -0.57
N MET A 960 21.29 26.16 -0.09
CA MET A 960 22.03 24.95 0.31
C MET A 960 22.81 24.34 -0.86
N LYS A 961 22.21 24.27 -2.05
CA LYS A 961 22.89 23.80 -3.26
C LYS A 961 24.13 24.63 -3.61
N GLU A 962 24.02 25.97 -3.60
CA GLU A 962 25.15 26.85 -3.89
C GLU A 962 26.23 26.76 -2.80
N ALA A 963 25.86 26.78 -1.52
CA ALA A 963 26.80 26.66 -0.41
C ALA A 963 27.52 25.30 -0.41
N LEU A 964 26.82 24.20 -0.71
CA LEU A 964 27.41 22.87 -0.90
C LEU A 964 28.31 22.83 -2.13
N TYR A 965 27.98 23.50 -3.23
CA TYR A 965 28.83 23.55 -4.42
C TYR A 965 30.16 24.27 -4.15
N ARG A 966 30.12 25.40 -3.41
CA ARG A 966 31.33 26.08 -2.91
C ARG A 966 32.09 25.23 -1.90
N LEU A 967 31.40 24.50 -1.03
CA LEU A 967 32.05 23.57 -0.12
C LEU A 967 32.77 22.44 -0.86
N PHE A 968 32.18 21.91 -1.95
CA PHE A 968 32.78 20.85 -2.74
C PHE A 968 34.13 21.29 -3.35
N THR A 969 34.23 22.51 -3.87
CA THR A 969 35.49 23.03 -4.43
C THR A 969 36.56 23.24 -3.36
N GLU A 970 36.20 23.80 -2.20
CA GLU A 970 37.15 24.01 -1.09
C GLU A 970 37.66 22.67 -0.51
N THR A 971 36.75 21.70 -0.32
CA THR A 971 37.09 20.41 0.30
C THR A 971 37.98 19.52 -0.56
N PHE A 972 38.07 19.77 -1.88
CA PHE A 972 38.90 18.96 -2.78
C PHE A 972 40.41 19.12 -2.55
N SER A 973 40.85 20.19 -1.88
CA SER A 973 42.26 20.43 -1.52
C SER A 973 42.52 20.35 0.00
N MET A 974 41.54 19.92 0.79
CA MET A 974 41.70 19.83 2.25
C MET A 974 42.40 18.54 2.68
N HIS A 975 43.30 18.70 3.65
CA HIS A 975 44.03 17.63 4.34
C HIS A 975 43.78 17.64 5.87
N VAL A 976 42.74 18.35 6.33
CA VAL A 976 42.39 18.52 7.74
C VAL A 976 40.92 18.14 7.94
N SER A 977 40.59 17.45 9.04
CA SER A 977 39.19 17.11 9.33
C SER A 977 38.37 18.35 9.70
N MET A 978 37.12 18.42 9.24
CA MET A 978 36.24 19.58 9.46
C MET A 978 34.85 19.17 9.97
N PRO A 979 34.72 18.89 11.28
CA PRO A 979 33.51 18.35 11.87
C PRO A 979 32.31 19.28 11.85
N ALA A 980 32.51 20.57 12.17
CA ALA A 980 31.42 21.53 12.16
C ALA A 980 30.77 21.62 10.77
N VAL A 981 31.60 21.54 9.72
CA VAL A 981 31.19 21.64 8.32
C VAL A 981 30.44 20.39 7.87
N LEU A 982 30.96 19.19 8.14
CA LEU A 982 30.27 17.94 7.79
C LEU A 982 28.90 17.83 8.49
N LYS A 983 28.71 18.43 9.68
CA LYS A 983 27.40 18.50 10.38
C LYS A 983 26.39 19.36 9.63
N LEU A 984 26.85 20.46 9.05
CA LEU A 984 26.01 21.32 8.24
C LEU A 984 25.64 20.67 6.90
N VAL A 985 26.52 19.83 6.33
CA VAL A 985 26.19 18.95 5.19
C VAL A 985 25.07 17.97 5.56
N ALA A 986 25.17 17.27 6.69
CA ALA A 986 24.14 16.34 7.17
C ALA A 986 22.78 17.03 7.41
N VAL A 987 22.77 18.26 7.94
CA VAL A 987 21.55 19.06 8.09
C VAL A 987 20.90 19.34 6.73
N GLY A 988 21.68 19.73 5.71
CA GLY A 988 21.19 19.92 4.35
C GLY A 988 20.56 18.66 3.74
N MET A 989 21.21 17.50 3.93
CA MET A 989 20.67 16.20 3.47
C MET A 989 19.36 15.84 4.18
N ARG A 990 19.27 16.06 5.50
CA ARG A 990 18.05 15.78 6.29
C ARG A 990 16.87 16.64 5.87
N ASN A 991 17.11 17.93 5.63
CA ASN A 991 16.04 18.91 5.39
C ASN A 991 15.50 18.86 3.95
N HIS A 992 16.31 18.38 3.00
CA HIS A 992 15.96 18.27 1.58
C HIS A 992 16.07 16.83 1.03
N PRO A 993 15.39 15.83 1.63
CA PRO A 993 15.59 14.41 1.31
C PRO A 993 15.12 13.99 -0.09
N LEU A 994 14.37 14.86 -0.77
CA LEU A 994 13.85 14.68 -2.14
C LEU A 994 14.43 15.70 -3.14
N ASP A 995 15.45 16.48 -2.76
CA ASP A 995 16.15 17.40 -3.67
C ASP A 995 17.42 16.74 -4.20
N LEU A 996 17.35 16.20 -5.42
CA LEU A 996 18.45 15.46 -6.05
C LEU A 996 19.77 16.29 -6.13
N PRO A 997 19.79 17.55 -6.61
CA PRO A 997 20.99 18.37 -6.59
C PRO A 997 21.60 18.60 -5.20
N VAL A 998 20.79 18.80 -4.16
CA VAL A 998 21.29 18.94 -2.77
C VAL A 998 21.88 17.62 -2.30
N GLN A 999 21.17 16.49 -2.48
CA GLN A 999 21.70 15.18 -2.10
C GLN A 999 23.00 14.83 -2.85
N PHE A 1000 23.07 15.10 -4.17
CA PHE A 1000 24.26 14.85 -4.98
C PHE A 1000 25.47 15.61 -4.42
N THR A 1001 25.32 16.92 -4.27
CA THR A 1001 26.43 17.80 -3.90
C THR A 1001 26.83 17.59 -2.44
N ALA A 1002 25.88 17.34 -1.55
CA ALA A 1002 26.14 16.97 -0.17
C ALA A 1002 26.87 15.63 -0.05
N SER A 1003 26.51 14.63 -0.85
CA SER A 1003 27.19 13.33 -0.88
C SER A 1003 28.64 13.45 -1.34
N ALA A 1004 28.90 14.28 -2.35
CA ALA A 1004 30.25 14.57 -2.83
C ALA A 1004 31.07 15.36 -1.80
N CYS A 1005 30.47 16.34 -1.10
CA CYS A 1005 31.12 17.05 0.01
C CYS A 1005 31.44 16.09 1.17
N ALA A 1006 30.51 15.21 1.52
CA ALA A 1006 30.70 14.20 2.54
C ALA A 1006 31.90 13.30 2.21
N LEU A 1007 31.96 12.78 0.98
CA LEU A 1007 33.09 11.97 0.51
C LEU A 1007 34.43 12.74 0.57
N ASN A 1008 34.47 14.00 0.08
CA ASN A 1008 35.68 14.82 0.16
C ASN A 1008 36.15 15.07 1.60
N LEU A 1009 35.20 15.21 2.54
CA LEU A 1009 35.46 15.43 3.96
C LEU A 1009 35.87 14.14 4.71
N THR A 1010 35.70 12.95 4.12
CA THR A 1010 36.00 11.66 4.77
C THR A 1010 37.09 10.82 4.09
N ARG A 1011 37.42 11.08 2.81
CA ARG A 1011 38.46 10.38 2.02
C ARG A 1011 39.84 10.34 2.69
N GLN A 1012 40.69 9.41 2.24
CA GLN A 1012 42.14 9.36 2.51
C GLN A 1012 42.53 9.58 4.00
N GLY A 1013 41.85 8.86 4.91
CA GLY A 1013 42.15 8.91 6.34
C GLY A 1013 41.63 10.14 7.09
N LEU A 1014 41.02 11.13 6.41
CA LEU A 1014 40.38 12.28 7.06
C LEU A 1014 39.23 11.86 7.98
N ALA A 1015 38.56 10.74 7.65
CA ALA A 1015 37.59 10.08 8.52
C ALA A 1015 38.12 9.77 9.94
N ARG A 1016 39.42 9.45 10.10
CA ARG A 1016 40.04 9.18 11.42
C ARG A 1016 39.95 10.39 12.37
N GLY A 1017 39.93 11.60 11.82
CA GLY A 1017 39.90 12.86 12.59
C GLY A 1017 38.51 13.48 12.76
N MET A 1018 37.44 12.82 12.30
CA MET A 1018 36.08 13.33 12.46
C MET A 1018 35.47 12.85 13.79
N PRO A 1019 34.58 13.62 14.46
CA PRO A 1019 33.64 13.14 15.45
C PRO A 1019 32.76 12.11 14.81
N VAL A 1020 32.83 10.89 15.33
CA VAL A 1020 32.42 9.80 14.47
C VAL A 1020 30.85 9.91 14.39
N ARG A 1021 30.05 10.40 15.39
CA ARG A 1021 28.54 10.59 15.28
C ARG A 1021 28.10 11.41 14.09
N LEU A 1022 29.02 12.14 13.50
CA LEU A 1022 28.82 12.81 12.26
C LEU A 1022 29.04 11.96 10.99
N LEU A 1023 30.13 11.19 10.86
CA LEU A 1023 30.40 10.31 9.70
C LEU A 1023 29.19 9.41 9.38
N SER A 1024 28.56 8.98 10.45
CA SER A 1024 27.28 8.33 10.49
C SER A 1024 26.10 9.00 9.84
N GLU A 1025 25.84 10.23 10.26
CA GLU A 1025 24.52 10.82 10.14
C GLU A 1025 24.34 11.06 8.65
N VAL A 1026 25.44 11.54 8.07
CA VAL A 1026 25.90 11.37 6.69
C VAL A 1026 25.70 9.96 6.13
N THR A 1027 26.32 8.87 6.62
CA THR A 1027 26.11 7.50 6.08
C THR A 1027 24.64 7.04 6.03
N CYS A 1028 23.89 7.17 7.13
CA CYS A 1028 22.45 6.94 7.20
C CYS A 1028 21.69 7.76 6.14
N LEU A 1029 22.03 9.04 6.00
CA LEU A 1029 21.47 9.95 4.99
C LEU A 1029 21.90 9.59 3.55
N LEU A 1030 23.11 9.04 3.34
CA LEU A 1030 23.58 8.52 2.05
C LEU A 1030 22.79 7.28 1.62
N PHE A 1031 22.51 6.34 2.54
CA PHE A 1031 21.64 5.18 2.25
C PHE A 1031 20.20 5.62 1.96
N LYS A 1032 19.68 6.62 2.68
CA LYS A 1032 18.38 7.26 2.37
C LYS A 1032 18.37 7.93 0.99
N ALA A 1033 19.43 8.63 0.61
CA ALA A 1033 19.56 9.24 -0.71
C ALA A 1033 19.55 8.19 -1.84
N LEU A 1034 20.31 7.10 -1.68
CA LEU A 1034 20.31 5.97 -2.63
C LEU A 1034 18.92 5.32 -2.76
N LYS A 1035 18.19 5.17 -1.65
CA LYS A 1035 16.82 4.62 -1.63
C LYS A 1035 15.80 5.55 -2.28
N ASN A 1036 15.93 6.87 -2.09
CA ASN A 1036 15.04 7.87 -2.68
C ASN A 1036 15.31 8.08 -4.18
N PHE A 1037 16.55 7.85 -4.64
CA PHE A 1037 16.98 8.04 -6.03
C PHE A 1037 17.61 6.75 -6.61
N PRO A 1038 16.84 5.68 -6.86
CA PRO A 1038 17.39 4.42 -7.36
C PRO A 1038 18.05 4.53 -8.76
N HIS A 1039 17.69 5.56 -9.54
CA HIS A 1039 18.32 5.85 -10.85
C HIS A 1039 19.68 6.58 -10.75
N TYR A 1040 20.21 6.78 -9.56
CA TYR A 1040 21.49 7.48 -9.29
C TYR A 1040 22.74 6.63 -9.60
N GLN A 1041 22.60 5.44 -10.22
CA GLN A 1041 23.72 4.56 -10.56
C GLN A 1041 24.58 5.10 -11.73
N GLN A 1042 25.43 6.08 -11.42
CA GLN A 1042 26.65 6.42 -12.18
C GLN A 1042 27.90 6.46 -11.29
N LEU A 1043 27.94 5.60 -10.28
CA LEU A 1043 29.20 5.10 -9.74
C LEU A 1043 29.52 3.80 -10.49
N SER A 1044 30.73 3.65 -11.02
CA SER A 1044 31.13 2.37 -11.62
C SER A 1044 31.10 1.26 -10.55
N PRO A 1045 30.96 -0.03 -10.93
CA PRO A 1045 31.08 -1.13 -9.96
C PRO A 1045 32.40 -1.08 -9.17
N GLU A 1046 33.47 -0.57 -9.80
CA GLU A 1046 34.77 -0.33 -9.18
C GLU A 1046 34.71 0.81 -8.15
N GLN A 1047 33.98 1.90 -8.41
CA GLN A 1047 33.79 2.99 -7.44
C GLN A 1047 32.86 2.60 -6.29
N ILE A 1048 31.85 1.76 -6.52
CA ILE A 1048 31.01 1.21 -5.45
C ILE A 1048 31.84 0.23 -4.60
N ALA A 1049 32.66 -0.62 -5.24
CA ALA A 1049 33.60 -1.49 -4.54
C ALA A 1049 34.63 -0.67 -3.75
N GLN A 1050 35.18 0.39 -4.33
CA GLN A 1050 36.12 1.30 -3.67
C GLN A 1050 35.46 2.02 -2.47
N LEU A 1051 34.21 2.46 -2.57
CA LEU A 1051 33.48 3.04 -1.43
C LEU A 1051 33.17 2.00 -0.34
N GLN A 1052 32.92 0.74 -0.71
CA GLN A 1052 32.78 -0.35 0.26
C GLN A 1052 34.13 -0.73 0.91
N GLU A 1053 35.22 -0.67 0.15
CA GLU A 1053 36.59 -0.90 0.62
C GLU A 1053 37.09 0.25 1.51
N GLU A 1054 36.75 1.50 1.17
CA GLU A 1054 36.97 2.69 2.00
C GLU A 1054 36.11 2.66 3.28
N LEU A 1055 34.84 2.23 3.21
CA LEU A 1055 34.00 2.03 4.40
C LEU A 1055 34.54 0.91 5.30
N PHE A 1056 34.95 -0.22 4.72
CA PHE A 1056 35.58 -1.33 5.45
C PHE A 1056 36.89 -0.88 6.11
N THR A 1057 37.72 -0.14 5.37
CA THR A 1057 39.00 0.41 5.86
C THR A 1057 38.75 1.44 6.96
N ALA A 1058 37.80 2.36 6.79
CA ALA A 1058 37.45 3.35 7.82
C ALA A 1058 36.93 2.68 9.10
N VAL A 1059 35.99 1.73 9.02
CA VAL A 1059 35.49 1.01 10.20
C VAL A 1059 36.62 0.24 10.90
N LYS A 1060 37.52 -0.40 10.13
CA LYS A 1060 38.69 -1.12 10.64
C LYS A 1060 39.71 -0.19 11.31
N GLU A 1061 40.00 0.98 10.72
CA GLU A 1061 40.93 1.97 11.27
C GLU A 1061 40.39 2.65 12.52
N LEU A 1062 39.09 3.00 12.53
CA LEU A 1062 38.41 3.53 13.70
C LEU A 1062 38.41 2.50 14.84
N LEU A 1063 38.15 1.23 14.55
CA LEU A 1063 38.27 0.14 15.54
C LEU A 1063 39.71 -0.05 16.02
N ALA A 1064 40.71 0.12 15.16
CA ALA A 1064 42.12 0.08 15.55
C ALA A 1064 42.48 1.25 16.48
N ILE A 1065 41.97 2.46 16.23
CA ILE A 1065 42.16 3.63 17.11
C ILE A 1065 41.47 3.41 18.46
N VAL A 1066 40.21 2.95 18.48
CA VAL A 1066 39.52 2.61 19.74
C VAL A 1066 40.34 1.56 20.51
N LYS A 1067 40.74 0.47 19.86
CA LYS A 1067 41.53 -0.59 20.50
C LYS A 1067 42.86 -0.08 21.05
N GLN A 1068 43.59 0.74 20.28
CA GLN A 1068 44.84 1.36 20.73
C GLN A 1068 44.58 2.21 21.98
N LYS A 1069 43.60 3.12 21.94
CA LYS A 1069 43.29 4.04 23.05
C LYS A 1069 42.79 3.34 24.31
N THR A 1070 42.02 2.26 24.15
CA THR A 1070 41.64 1.37 25.26
C THR A 1070 42.86 0.66 25.85
N THR A 1071 43.80 0.20 25.02
CA THR A 1071 45.03 -0.48 25.50
C THR A 1071 46.00 0.50 26.19
N GLU A 1072 46.05 1.75 25.72
CA GLU A 1072 46.80 2.86 26.34
C GLU A 1072 46.09 3.42 27.60
N ASN A 1073 44.84 3.00 27.86
CA ASN A 1073 43.96 3.49 28.93
C ASN A 1073 43.78 5.03 28.91
N LEU A 1074 43.63 5.59 27.70
CA LEU A 1074 43.49 7.03 27.45
C LEU A 1074 42.04 7.38 27.05
N ASP A 1075 41.26 7.90 28.01
CA ASP A 1075 40.03 8.62 27.70
C ASP A 1075 40.36 10.04 27.24
N ASP A 1076 40.77 10.15 25.97
CA ASP A 1076 41.00 11.43 25.32
C ASP A 1076 39.88 11.79 24.34
N VAL A 1077 39.88 13.06 23.93
CA VAL A 1077 38.91 13.60 22.96
C VAL A 1077 38.92 12.82 21.64
N THR A 1078 40.03 12.15 21.30
CA THR A 1078 40.12 11.25 20.14
C THR A 1078 39.27 10.01 20.38
N LEU A 1079 39.42 9.28 21.50
CA LEU A 1079 38.61 8.08 21.80
C LEU A 1079 37.11 8.41 21.79
N LEU A 1080 36.69 9.44 22.53
CA LEU A 1080 35.30 9.88 22.59
C LEU A 1080 34.75 10.31 21.23
N PHE A 1081 35.58 10.91 20.38
CA PHE A 1081 35.20 11.13 18.99
C PHE A 1081 35.15 9.83 18.21
N THR A 1082 36.12 8.90 18.32
CA THR A 1082 36.22 7.66 17.54
C THR A 1082 35.09 6.66 17.83
N LEU A 1083 34.61 6.54 19.07
CA LEU A 1083 33.46 5.68 19.39
C LEU A 1083 32.17 6.14 18.69
N LYS A 1084 32.10 7.44 18.41
CA LYS A 1084 30.85 8.14 18.19
C LYS A 1084 30.21 7.84 16.81
N ALA A 1085 30.91 7.30 15.79
CA ALA A 1085 30.32 6.68 14.55
C ALA A 1085 30.66 5.22 14.37
N LEU A 1086 31.48 4.61 15.20
CA LEU A 1086 31.30 3.18 15.23
C LEU A 1086 29.82 2.95 15.61
N TRP A 1087 29.24 3.76 16.52
CA TRP A 1087 27.78 3.90 16.71
C TRP A 1087 27.00 4.12 15.42
N ASN A 1088 27.46 5.06 14.65
CA ASN A 1088 26.54 5.89 13.93
C ASN A 1088 26.82 5.60 12.41
N LEU A 1089 28.03 5.26 11.93
CA LEU A 1089 28.25 4.67 10.58
C LEU A 1089 27.34 3.47 10.38
N THR A 1090 27.05 2.74 11.46
CA THR A 1090 26.10 1.63 11.53
C THR A 1090 24.62 2.06 11.61
N ASP A 1091 24.31 3.35 11.76
CA ASP A 1091 22.95 3.91 11.71
C ASP A 1091 22.34 3.72 10.32
N GLU A 1092 21.21 3.02 10.25
CA GLU A 1092 20.53 2.57 9.02
C GLU A 1092 21.46 1.97 7.93
N SER A 1093 22.63 1.43 8.30
CA SER A 1093 23.63 0.88 7.37
C SER A 1093 23.98 -0.58 7.68
N PRO A 1094 23.27 -1.55 7.09
CA PRO A 1094 23.60 -2.97 7.23
C PRO A 1094 25.03 -3.31 6.80
N ALA A 1095 25.58 -2.59 5.80
CA ALA A 1095 26.96 -2.78 5.35
C ALA A 1095 27.99 -2.37 6.42
N ALA A 1096 27.82 -1.20 7.04
CA ALA A 1096 28.71 -0.78 8.12
C ALA A 1096 28.56 -1.68 9.35
N CYS A 1097 27.33 -2.11 9.71
CA CYS A 1097 27.11 -3.09 10.79
C CYS A 1097 27.89 -4.38 10.50
N LYS A 1098 27.80 -4.90 9.27
CA LYS A 1098 28.53 -6.09 8.83
C LYS A 1098 30.04 -5.91 8.97
N HIS A 1099 30.59 -4.79 8.50
CA HIS A 1099 32.02 -4.50 8.60
C HIS A 1099 32.49 -4.31 10.06
N PHE A 1100 31.67 -3.74 10.94
CA PHE A 1100 31.97 -3.63 12.37
C PHE A 1100 32.05 -5.01 13.03
N ILE A 1101 31.05 -5.88 12.79
CA ILE A 1101 31.01 -7.26 13.30
C ILE A 1101 32.21 -8.06 12.78
N VAL A 1102 32.52 -7.98 11.48
CA VAL A 1102 33.64 -8.70 10.84
C VAL A 1102 35.01 -8.25 11.39
N ASN A 1103 35.19 -6.98 11.73
CA ASN A 1103 36.43 -6.46 12.33
C ASN A 1103 36.49 -6.60 13.87
N GLN A 1104 35.75 -7.56 14.46
CA GLN A 1104 35.72 -7.84 15.91
C GLN A 1104 35.24 -6.66 16.77
N GLY A 1105 34.43 -5.76 16.22
CA GLY A 1105 34.03 -4.52 16.88
C GLY A 1105 33.35 -4.73 18.24
N LEU A 1106 32.54 -5.79 18.39
CA LEU A 1106 31.89 -6.12 19.67
C LEU A 1106 32.90 -6.42 20.78
N ALA A 1107 33.93 -7.22 20.51
CA ALA A 1107 34.96 -7.56 21.50
C ALA A 1107 35.74 -6.31 21.94
N ILE A 1108 36.06 -5.42 20.99
CA ILE A 1108 36.70 -4.13 21.27
C ILE A 1108 35.78 -3.24 22.11
N TYR A 1109 34.48 -3.23 21.82
CA TYR A 1109 33.50 -2.42 22.55
C TYR A 1109 33.20 -2.94 23.96
N ILE A 1110 33.25 -4.25 24.20
CA ILE A 1110 33.21 -4.83 25.55
C ILE A 1110 34.44 -4.35 26.33
N GLN A 1111 35.65 -4.46 25.75
CA GLN A 1111 36.87 -3.95 26.39
C GLN A 1111 36.80 -2.45 26.70
N VAL A 1112 36.14 -1.63 25.87
CA VAL A 1112 35.89 -0.20 26.16
C VAL A 1112 35.00 -0.03 27.40
N LEU A 1113 33.92 -0.80 27.53
CA LEU A 1113 33.03 -0.73 28.70
C LEU A 1113 33.68 -1.25 29.99
N GLU A 1114 34.58 -2.22 29.88
CA GLU A 1114 35.37 -2.74 31.00
C GLU A 1114 36.47 -1.76 31.45
N THR A 1115 37.04 -1.01 30.51
CA THR A 1115 38.15 -0.08 30.77
C THR A 1115 37.69 1.30 31.22
N PHE A 1116 36.59 1.82 30.66
CA PHE A 1116 36.13 3.20 30.89
C PHE A 1116 34.73 3.25 31.50
N SER A 1117 34.64 3.81 32.70
CA SER A 1117 33.39 3.98 33.46
C SER A 1117 32.66 5.32 33.19
N GLU A 1118 33.21 6.17 32.33
CA GLU A 1118 32.67 7.49 31.99
C GLU A 1118 31.36 7.40 31.19
N SER A 1119 30.31 8.08 31.67
CA SER A 1119 28.98 8.07 31.04
C SER A 1119 29.02 8.58 29.59
N SER A 1120 29.96 9.50 29.34
CA SER A 1120 30.22 10.09 28.05
C SER A 1120 30.78 9.08 27.04
N VAL A 1121 31.50 8.02 27.48
CA VAL A 1121 31.98 6.89 26.67
C VAL A 1121 30.86 5.85 26.48
N GLN A 1122 30.27 5.41 27.59
CA GLN A 1122 29.30 4.31 27.65
C GLN A 1122 28.05 4.55 26.78
N SER A 1123 27.50 5.76 26.79
CA SER A 1123 26.32 6.12 25.98
C SER A 1123 26.56 6.03 24.46
N LYS A 1124 27.80 6.23 23.97
CA LYS A 1124 28.14 6.09 22.54
C LYS A 1124 28.42 4.62 22.19
N VAL A 1125 28.86 3.81 23.15
CA VAL A 1125 28.91 2.36 22.98
C VAL A 1125 27.52 1.77 22.87
N LEU A 1126 26.62 2.07 23.81
CA LEU A 1126 25.24 1.57 23.82
C LEU A 1126 24.46 1.95 22.55
N GLY A 1127 24.61 3.20 22.10
CA GLY A 1127 24.00 3.64 20.84
C GLY A 1127 24.39 2.78 19.64
N LEU A 1128 25.65 2.32 19.56
CA LEU A 1128 26.10 1.42 18.50
C LEU A 1128 25.34 0.11 18.51
N LEU A 1129 25.29 -0.49 19.70
CA LEU A 1129 24.68 -1.79 19.91
C LEU A 1129 23.19 -1.71 19.52
N ASN A 1130 22.49 -0.61 19.84
CA ASN A 1130 21.13 -0.37 19.35
C ASN A 1130 21.04 -0.37 17.80
N ASN A 1131 21.94 0.33 17.11
CA ASN A 1131 21.94 0.41 15.64
C ASN A 1131 22.26 -0.95 14.97
N ILE A 1132 23.04 -1.81 15.63
CA ILE A 1132 23.22 -3.22 15.18
C ILE A 1132 21.97 -4.06 15.49
N ALA A 1133 21.27 -3.82 16.59
CA ALA A 1133 20.03 -4.53 16.96
C ALA A 1133 18.90 -4.25 15.95
N GLU A 1134 18.87 -3.04 15.37
CA GLU A 1134 17.91 -2.67 14.32
C GLU A 1134 18.14 -3.42 12.99
N VAL A 1135 19.32 -3.99 12.76
CA VAL A 1135 19.62 -4.81 11.57
C VAL A 1135 19.35 -6.28 11.86
N ARG A 1136 18.22 -6.81 11.36
CA ARG A 1136 17.74 -8.19 11.56
C ARG A 1136 18.76 -9.32 11.33
N GLU A 1137 19.78 -9.12 10.48
CA GLU A 1137 20.83 -10.12 10.23
C GLU A 1137 21.84 -10.22 11.40
N PHE A 1138 21.97 -9.16 12.21
CA PHE A 1138 23.02 -9.02 13.24
C PHE A 1138 22.50 -8.81 14.66
N SER A 1139 21.20 -8.64 14.88
CA SER A 1139 20.63 -8.52 16.23
C SER A 1139 21.01 -9.71 17.14
N SER A 1140 21.00 -10.92 16.60
CA SER A 1140 21.44 -12.14 17.31
C SER A 1140 22.93 -12.16 17.68
N LYS A 1141 23.77 -11.28 17.11
CA LYS A 1141 25.18 -11.15 17.49
C LYS A 1141 25.38 -10.33 18.77
N LEU A 1142 24.35 -9.60 19.23
CA LEU A 1142 24.40 -8.78 20.45
C LEU A 1142 23.95 -9.55 21.69
N VAL A 1143 23.18 -10.62 21.51
CA VAL A 1143 22.71 -11.49 22.60
C VAL A 1143 23.83 -12.45 23.02
N THR A 1144 24.93 -11.87 23.50
CA THR A 1144 26.04 -12.59 24.15
C THR A 1144 26.09 -12.22 25.62
N GLU A 1145 26.51 -13.17 26.46
CA GLU A 1145 26.52 -13.02 27.92
C GLU A 1145 27.33 -11.79 28.36
N ASP A 1146 28.49 -11.56 27.74
CA ASP A 1146 29.36 -10.42 28.01
C ASP A 1146 28.72 -9.06 27.67
N VAL A 1147 27.97 -8.97 26.57
CA VAL A 1147 27.29 -7.73 26.16
C VAL A 1147 26.09 -7.45 27.07
N MET A 1148 25.24 -8.45 27.29
CA MET A 1148 24.04 -8.31 28.11
C MET A 1148 24.36 -7.98 29.57
N LYS A 1149 25.44 -8.55 30.12
CA LYS A 1149 25.96 -8.22 31.46
C LYS A 1149 26.33 -6.75 31.60
N HIS A 1150 27.02 -6.18 30.61
CA HIS A 1150 27.39 -4.78 30.62
C HIS A 1150 26.18 -3.85 30.39
N ILE A 1151 25.25 -4.18 29.47
CA ILE A 1151 24.01 -3.40 29.29
C ILE A 1151 23.17 -3.37 30.58
N SER A 1152 23.02 -4.51 31.27
CA SER A 1152 22.30 -4.61 32.54
C SER A 1152 22.92 -3.75 33.66
N SER A 1153 24.26 -3.67 33.71
CA SER A 1153 24.96 -2.77 34.62
C SER A 1153 24.68 -1.29 34.29
N LEU A 1154 24.63 -0.94 33.00
CA LEU A 1154 24.46 0.44 32.52
C LEU A 1154 23.01 0.94 32.57
N LEU A 1155 22.02 0.06 32.52
CA LEU A 1155 20.60 0.38 32.79
C LEU A 1155 20.40 1.00 34.18
N HIS A 1156 21.23 0.62 35.15
CA HIS A 1156 21.23 1.15 36.52
C HIS A 1156 22.18 2.35 36.71
N SER A 1157 22.71 2.91 35.62
CA SER A 1157 23.57 4.10 35.69
C SER A 1157 22.81 5.30 36.25
N LYS A 1158 23.48 6.07 37.12
CA LYS A 1158 22.95 7.32 37.68
C LYS A 1158 22.86 8.45 36.63
N GLU A 1159 23.49 8.24 35.49
CA GLU A 1159 23.55 9.19 34.38
C GLU A 1159 22.43 8.93 33.37
N ILE A 1160 21.43 9.80 33.36
CA ILE A 1160 20.18 9.65 32.59
C ILE A 1160 20.42 9.41 31.08
N GLU A 1161 21.48 9.96 30.47
CA GLU A 1161 21.77 9.69 29.04
C GLU A 1161 22.11 8.20 28.79
N VAL A 1162 22.80 7.55 29.73
CA VAL A 1162 23.24 6.14 29.61
C VAL A 1162 22.05 5.19 29.78
N SER A 1163 21.23 5.39 30.81
CA SER A 1163 20.01 4.60 31.02
C SER A 1163 18.94 4.85 29.96
N TYR A 1164 18.82 6.09 29.45
CA TYR A 1164 17.92 6.41 28.33
C TYR A 1164 18.30 5.70 27.02
N PHE A 1165 19.59 5.67 26.64
CA PHE A 1165 20.00 4.94 25.43
C PHE A 1165 19.82 3.42 25.55
N ALA A 1166 19.76 2.89 26.78
CA ALA A 1166 19.36 1.50 27.03
C ALA A 1166 17.82 1.29 27.05
N ALA A 1167 17.00 2.35 27.12
CA ALA A 1167 15.53 2.28 27.26
C ALA A 1167 14.71 2.78 26.05
N ALA A 1168 15.29 3.57 25.15
CA ALA A 1168 14.55 4.32 24.12
C ALA A 1168 13.90 3.49 22.99
N SER A 1169 14.11 2.16 22.94
CA SER A 1169 13.61 1.26 21.89
C SER A 1169 12.10 0.94 21.99
N LYS A 1170 11.39 1.43 23.02
CA LYS A 1170 10.15 0.79 23.45
C LYS A 1170 9.03 1.65 24.09
N TYR A 1171 8.62 2.80 23.52
CA TYR A 1171 7.33 3.44 23.94
C TYR A 1171 6.40 4.06 22.85
N CYS A 1172 5.08 3.95 23.13
CA CYS A 1172 3.90 4.74 22.71
C CYS A 1172 2.93 4.19 21.62
N LYS A 1173 1.68 3.89 22.01
CA LYS A 1173 0.39 4.25 21.34
C LYS A 1173 -0.86 3.93 22.18
N MET A 1174 -0.90 2.79 22.88
CA MET A 1174 -2.18 2.24 23.40
C MET A 1174 -2.54 2.69 24.83
N LEU A 1175 -1.63 3.34 25.57
CA LEU A 1175 -1.83 3.71 26.98
C LEU A 1175 -2.91 4.79 27.20
N VAL A 1176 -3.34 5.47 26.13
CA VAL A 1176 -4.10 6.72 26.21
C VAL A 1176 -5.42 6.72 25.42
N GLU A 1177 -5.64 5.77 24.50
CA GLU A 1177 -6.89 5.70 23.71
C GLU A 1177 -8.01 4.88 24.38
N GLU A 1178 -7.70 4.13 25.45
CA GLU A 1178 -8.63 3.19 26.12
C GLU A 1178 -8.80 3.45 27.63
N GLY A 1179 -8.48 4.66 28.11
CA GLY A 1179 -8.74 5.08 29.50
C GLY A 1179 -7.70 4.65 30.55
N GLY A 1180 -6.68 3.87 30.17
CA GLY A 1180 -5.64 3.36 31.07
C GLY A 1180 -4.89 4.44 31.88
N LEU A 1181 -4.74 5.66 31.34
CA LEU A 1181 -4.10 6.77 32.08
C LEU A 1181 -4.89 7.17 33.33
N GLN A 1182 -6.23 7.16 33.29
CA GLN A 1182 -7.07 7.47 34.46
C GLN A 1182 -6.94 6.36 35.50
N LEU A 1183 -6.97 5.09 35.09
CA LEU A 1183 -6.72 3.95 35.98
C LEU A 1183 -5.33 3.98 36.65
N LEU A 1184 -4.29 4.50 35.98
CA LEU A 1184 -2.98 4.68 36.59
C LEU A 1184 -2.96 5.82 37.63
N TYR A 1185 -3.67 6.93 37.41
CA TYR A 1185 -3.88 7.97 38.42
C TYR A 1185 -4.75 7.45 39.58
N ASP A 1186 -5.82 6.70 39.30
CA ASP A 1186 -6.68 6.11 40.33
C ASP A 1186 -5.87 5.11 41.17
N ILE A 1187 -5.04 4.25 40.57
CA ILE A 1187 -4.12 3.35 41.29
C ILE A 1187 -3.11 4.16 42.13
N GLN A 1188 -2.59 5.28 41.63
CA GLN A 1188 -1.69 6.17 42.37
C GLN A 1188 -2.37 6.80 43.59
N GLU A 1189 -3.62 7.23 43.50
CA GLU A 1189 -4.33 7.94 44.58
C GLU A 1189 -5.12 7.01 45.54
N HIS A 1190 -5.44 5.78 45.15
CA HIS A 1190 -6.28 4.89 45.95
C HIS A 1190 -5.51 4.21 47.10
N SER A 1191 -5.86 4.53 48.36
CA SER A 1191 -5.12 4.13 49.57
C SER A 1191 -5.09 2.64 49.91
N GLN A 1192 -5.67 1.78 49.07
CA GLN A 1192 -5.65 0.31 49.18
C GLN A 1192 -4.90 -0.37 48.02
N ALA A 1193 -4.43 0.38 47.03
CA ALA A 1193 -3.58 -0.16 45.98
C ALA A 1193 -2.21 -0.60 46.54
N ASN A 1194 -1.61 -1.63 45.96
CA ASN A 1194 -0.30 -2.12 46.40
C ASN A 1194 0.77 -1.02 46.21
N PRO A 1195 1.64 -0.74 47.20
CA PRO A 1195 2.67 0.30 47.09
C PRO A 1195 3.59 0.19 45.86
N GLN A 1196 3.89 -1.02 45.38
CA GLN A 1196 4.71 -1.22 44.18
C GLN A 1196 3.91 -0.98 42.89
N ALA A 1197 2.60 -1.24 42.89
CA ALA A 1197 1.71 -0.87 41.79
C ALA A 1197 1.53 0.66 41.71
N GLN A 1198 1.40 1.33 42.87
CA GLN A 1198 1.48 2.78 42.99
C GLN A 1198 2.82 3.32 42.49
N GLN A 1199 3.93 2.65 42.82
CA GLN A 1199 5.27 3.07 42.41
C GLN A 1199 5.52 2.89 40.90
N MET A 1200 5.04 1.79 40.29
CA MET A 1200 5.07 1.60 38.83
C MET A 1200 4.13 2.57 38.11
N ALA A 1201 2.92 2.80 38.61
CA ALA A 1201 2.02 3.82 38.07
C ALA A 1201 2.64 5.22 38.16
N THR A 1202 3.27 5.56 39.30
CA THR A 1202 4.00 6.82 39.49
C THR A 1202 5.17 6.93 38.53
N SER A 1203 5.99 5.88 38.35
CA SER A 1203 7.10 5.87 37.39
C SER A 1203 6.62 6.08 35.95
N ILE A 1204 5.56 5.40 35.54
CA ILE A 1204 4.96 5.57 34.19
C ILE A 1204 4.42 6.99 34.00
N LEU A 1205 3.81 7.58 35.03
CA LEU A 1205 3.30 8.96 35.02
C LEU A 1205 4.44 10.00 35.10
N GLU A 1206 5.56 9.69 35.75
CA GLU A 1206 6.74 10.55 35.84
C GLU A 1206 7.58 10.52 34.56
N ASP A 1207 7.74 9.37 33.90
CA ASP A 1207 8.32 9.29 32.56
C ASP A 1207 7.48 10.10 31.55
N PHE A 1208 6.14 10.03 31.66
CA PHE A 1208 5.21 10.82 30.86
C PHE A 1208 5.33 12.34 31.14
N ARG A 1209 5.64 12.74 32.40
CA ARG A 1209 5.87 14.14 32.80
C ARG A 1209 7.27 14.65 32.44
N MET A 1210 8.32 13.84 32.57
CA MET A 1210 9.71 14.18 32.28
C MET A 1210 9.91 14.50 30.79
N HIS A 1211 9.16 13.82 29.91
CA HIS A 1211 9.12 14.14 28.49
C HIS A 1211 8.55 15.54 28.17
N PHE A 1212 7.85 16.18 29.12
CA PHE A 1212 7.27 17.53 28.98
C PHE A 1212 8.07 18.64 29.68
N MET A 1213 8.90 18.33 30.69
CA MET A 1213 9.56 19.37 31.51
C MET A 1213 10.93 19.84 30.99
N ASN A 1214 11.61 19.08 30.12
CA ASN A 1214 12.94 19.42 29.60
C ASN A 1214 12.98 20.56 28.54
N TYR A 1215 12.01 21.48 28.57
CA TYR A 1215 12.06 22.77 27.86
C TYR A 1215 12.18 23.99 28.80
N ARG A 1216 12.66 23.80 30.04
CA ARG A 1216 13.15 24.88 30.90
C ARG A 1216 14.35 24.49 31.77
N SER A 1217 15.49 25.13 31.52
CA SER A 1217 16.50 25.47 32.53
C SER A 1217 16.60 27.00 32.55
N HIS A 1218 15.96 27.69 33.50
CA HIS A 1218 16.41 28.00 34.88
C HIS A 1218 17.16 29.35 34.95
N PRO A 1219 17.22 30.04 36.12
CA PRO A 1219 16.22 30.22 37.20
C PRO A 1219 16.05 31.73 37.56
N LEU A 1220 15.64 32.06 38.81
CA LEU A 1220 15.47 33.41 39.41
C LEU A 1220 14.25 34.20 38.87
N CYS A 1221 13.11 34.26 39.54
CA CYS A 1221 12.88 34.46 40.98
C CYS A 1221 11.56 33.80 41.45
#